data_AF-A0A200JD29-F1
#
_entry.id   AF-A0A200JD29-F1
#
_cell.length_a   1.000
_cell.length_b   1.000
_cell.length_c   1.000
_cell.angle_alpha   90.00
_cell.angle_beta   90.00
_cell.angle_gamma   90.00
#
_symmetry.space_group_name_H-M   'P 1'
#
loop_
_entity.id
_entity.type
_entity.pdbx_description
1 polymer ?
#
loop_
_entity_poly.entity_id
_entity_poly.type
_entity_poly.pdbx_seq_one_letter_code
_entity_poly.pdbx_strand_id
1 'polypeptide(L)'
;MMKNSFFLLIGVVAVFTFGTISASSEEVVIESQTTIEDEITETTTSEQVVQSTESTTEPTATSSESTTTSEPEPTAEKAAPMSLTYSIYNEQSGWQAVQNNGAIVEYPNSRIEAFKITLEGASAELGTVQYRAHVADIGWQNFADTDSISGVSGKRMEAVQIQLTGTLKETYDIYYRLQVQNFGWLDWATNGQNAGTTGFSYDIKGLQIQLVEKRQTALGTTPRPFVQYKKPNIKYQSHIQDIGWQGVKMNGQLSGTTGQSKRMEAMKIAVDNLPVLGGIEYRSHVQDIGWQGYVANNAMTGTMKQSKRMEALSIRLTGEMAQHFDVYYRVHAKNFGWLDWTSNGQNAGTAGFSYQLESIEIQLVKKGAASPGPVKRPFVQYKQPTVSYQSHVQDKGWQAPSTSGQPNGSIGQSKRVEAIKVNVSNAPVSGSIEYRTHVQNIGWQKYVANNKLSGTTGQSKRVEAYDVRLTGELAKHFDVYYRGHIEKIGNSGWNKNSGIVGSSGFSLRLEAIEIQLVRKEHKAPSLSKSFWENKSAELNVPFINQYASNVPMGCEAASLLQALKTLGYAKNYTLTAFLNEMPISYNNDPNNGFAGNPYIIMTNGVYQSIFAQPLTTWGKKYGNVQNISGSSASDLKLQLTLGRPIVVYVTYNFESPTYGYYFWGKGVDNAHIMTLAGYNSKTKKYLVSDPAKGKYWVDYAVFEKAYNLTKGAVIVR
;
A
#
# COMPACT_ATOMS: atom_id res chain seq x y z
N MET A 1 -9.46 55.15 31.19
CA MET A 1 -8.30 54.42 30.65
C MET A 1 -8.81 53.35 29.68
N MET A 2 -8.36 53.43 28.43
CA MET A 2 -8.47 52.48 27.30
C MET A 2 -9.83 51.86 26.94
N LYS A 3 -10.36 52.37 25.82
CA LYS A 3 -11.39 51.83 24.93
C LYS A 3 -10.85 50.61 24.15
N ASN A 4 -11.68 49.60 23.91
CA ASN A 4 -12.18 49.36 22.54
C ASN A 4 -13.22 48.22 22.49
N SER A 5 -14.35 48.58 21.90
CA SER A 5 -15.51 47.77 21.56
C SER A 5 -15.20 46.84 20.38
N PHE A 6 -15.73 45.61 20.41
CA PHE A 6 -15.78 44.71 19.27
C PHE A 6 -17.08 44.92 18.51
N PHE A 7 -16.97 45.20 17.20
CA PHE A 7 -18.08 45.27 16.26
C PHE A 7 -18.27 43.93 15.54
N LEU A 8 -19.54 43.62 15.29
CA LEU A 8 -20.10 42.51 14.54
C LEU A 8 -19.82 42.65 13.03
N LEU A 9 -19.49 41.57 12.31
CA LEU A 9 -19.79 41.47 10.88
C LEU A 9 -20.16 40.04 10.44
N ILE A 10 -21.44 39.93 10.13
CA ILE A 10 -22.23 39.01 9.32
C ILE A 10 -21.45 38.22 8.25
N GLY A 11 -21.61 36.89 8.26
CA GLY A 11 -21.23 35.98 7.19
C GLY A 11 -22.43 35.18 6.70
N VAL A 12 -22.77 35.39 5.43
CA VAL A 12 -23.92 34.87 4.68
C VAL A 12 -23.87 33.35 4.52
N VAL A 13 -24.92 32.63 4.94
CA VAL A 13 -25.14 31.21 4.63
C VAL A 13 -26.16 31.14 3.49
N ALA A 14 -25.71 30.69 2.32
CA ALA A 14 -26.59 30.36 1.20
C ALA A 14 -27.28 29.02 1.49
N VAL A 15 -28.59 29.07 1.71
CA VAL A 15 -29.48 27.91 1.80
C VAL A 15 -29.88 27.51 0.39
N PHE A 16 -29.48 26.32 -0.06
CA PHE A 16 -30.10 25.68 -1.22
C PHE A 16 -31.25 24.80 -0.73
N THR A 17 -32.46 25.28 -0.97
CA THR A 17 -33.70 24.51 -0.94
C THR A 17 -33.74 23.55 -2.15
N PHE A 18 -34.00 22.27 -1.92
CA PHE A 18 -34.57 21.39 -2.93
C PHE A 18 -35.80 20.69 -2.37
N GLY A 19 -36.80 20.61 -3.23
CA GLY A 19 -38.21 20.41 -2.92
C GLY A 19 -38.57 19.07 -2.28
N THR A 20 -39.63 19.15 -1.50
CA THR A 20 -40.50 18.06 -1.06
C THR A 20 -41.14 17.34 -2.25
N ILE A 21 -41.08 16.00 -2.25
CA ILE A 21 -42.10 15.17 -2.90
C ILE A 21 -42.70 14.29 -1.80
N SER A 22 -44.01 14.44 -1.64
CA SER A 22 -44.90 13.66 -0.78
C SER A 22 -45.54 12.55 -1.60
N ALA A 23 -45.51 11.31 -1.10
CA ALA A 23 -46.46 10.23 -1.41
C ALA A 23 -46.36 9.23 -0.25
N SER A 24 -47.19 9.43 0.77
CA SER A 24 -48.39 8.64 1.11
C SER A 24 -48.08 7.28 1.75
N SER A 25 -48.34 7.28 3.06
CA SER A 25 -48.55 6.18 3.98
C SER A 25 -49.57 5.15 3.49
N GLU A 26 -49.29 3.88 3.75
CA GLU A 26 -50.30 2.94 4.21
C GLU A 26 -49.84 2.38 5.57
N GLU A 27 -50.68 2.61 6.56
CA GLU A 27 -50.59 2.22 7.94
C GLU A 27 -51.60 1.09 8.13
N VAL A 28 -51.17 -0.05 8.71
CA VAL A 28 -52.10 -1.04 9.27
C VAL A 28 -51.71 -1.24 10.73
N VAL A 29 -52.53 -0.63 11.59
CA VAL A 29 -52.62 -0.86 13.02
C VAL A 29 -53.49 -2.10 13.26
N ILE A 30 -53.02 -3.07 14.06
CA ILE A 30 -53.89 -3.85 14.95
C ILE A 30 -53.18 -4.04 16.29
N GLU A 31 -53.92 -3.72 17.35
CA GLU A 31 -53.58 -3.69 18.76
C GLU A 31 -53.37 -5.05 19.43
N SER A 32 -52.66 -4.93 20.56
CA SER A 32 -52.49 -5.76 21.75
C SER A 32 -53.44 -6.92 22.07
N GLN A 33 -52.86 -8.00 22.61
CA GLN A 33 -53.33 -8.61 23.86
C GLN A 33 -52.17 -9.01 24.78
N THR A 34 -52.40 -8.75 26.07
CA THR A 34 -51.60 -8.91 27.29
C THR A 34 -51.60 -10.35 27.81
N THR A 35 -50.88 -10.55 28.94
CA THR A 35 -50.92 -11.66 29.95
C THR A 35 -49.98 -12.85 29.68
N ILE A 36 -49.22 -13.41 30.63
CA ILE A 36 -49.09 -13.31 32.10
C ILE A 36 -47.66 -13.74 32.49
N GLU A 37 -47.13 -13.16 33.57
CA GLU A 37 -45.90 -13.55 34.27
C GLU A 37 -46.07 -14.90 34.98
N ASP A 38 -45.04 -15.73 35.01
CA ASP A 38 -44.81 -16.60 36.18
C ASP A 38 -43.31 -16.83 36.37
N GLU A 39 -42.83 -16.30 37.49
CA GLU A 39 -41.51 -16.39 38.09
C GLU A 39 -41.54 -17.56 39.07
N ILE A 40 -40.62 -18.53 38.94
CA ILE A 40 -40.38 -19.51 40.00
C ILE A 40 -38.88 -19.60 40.26
N THR A 41 -38.54 -19.10 41.44
CA THR A 41 -37.28 -19.24 42.18
C THR A 41 -37.31 -20.53 42.99
N GLU A 42 -36.17 -21.22 43.15
CA GLU A 42 -35.88 -22.12 44.28
C GLU A 42 -34.38 -22.49 44.20
N THR A 43 -33.49 -21.80 44.92
CA THR A 43 -33.13 -21.89 46.35
C THR A 43 -32.61 -23.26 46.77
N THR A 44 -31.28 -23.32 46.92
CA THR A 44 -30.51 -24.43 47.50
C THR A 44 -30.50 -24.30 49.02
N THR A 45 -30.81 -25.37 49.77
CA THR A 45 -30.27 -25.55 51.13
C THR A 45 -30.15 -27.04 51.50
N SER A 46 -29.05 -27.28 52.20
CA SER A 46 -28.43 -28.49 52.76
C SER A 46 -29.14 -29.17 53.93
N GLU A 47 -28.81 -30.45 54.19
CA GLU A 47 -28.43 -31.04 55.51
C GLU A 47 -27.93 -32.49 55.30
N GLN A 48 -26.64 -32.80 55.54
CA GLN A 48 -26.04 -33.42 56.75
C GLN A 48 -26.56 -34.84 57.06
N VAL A 49 -25.80 -35.92 56.78
CA VAL A 49 -24.70 -36.58 57.55
C VAL A 49 -25.23 -37.10 58.90
N VAL A 50 -25.09 -38.40 59.24
CA VAL A 50 -23.99 -38.95 60.07
C VAL A 50 -24.14 -40.47 60.25
N GLN A 51 -23.01 -41.20 60.05
CA GLN A 51 -22.43 -42.40 60.73
C GLN A 51 -23.33 -43.60 61.10
N SER A 52 -22.86 -44.85 61.24
CA SER A 52 -21.62 -45.64 61.11
C SER A 52 -22.09 -47.09 61.42
N THR A 53 -21.40 -48.22 61.27
CA THR A 53 -20.07 -48.63 61.74
C THR A 53 -19.92 -50.13 61.38
N GLU A 54 -18.68 -50.55 61.12
CA GLU A 54 -18.05 -51.86 61.45
C GLU A 54 -18.70 -53.18 60.99
N SER A 55 -18.03 -53.99 60.16
CA SER A 55 -16.79 -54.78 60.32
C SER A 55 -17.07 -56.24 60.68
N THR A 56 -16.61 -57.07 59.77
CA THR A 56 -16.59 -58.53 59.70
C THR A 56 -15.81 -59.20 60.83
N THR A 57 -16.32 -60.32 61.35
CA THR A 57 -15.51 -61.49 61.77
C THR A 57 -16.38 -62.75 61.80
N GLU A 58 -15.82 -63.85 61.28
CA GLU A 58 -16.36 -65.22 61.24
C GLU A 58 -16.57 -65.84 62.64
N PRO A 59 -17.26 -67.01 62.71
CA PRO A 59 -16.46 -68.21 62.97
C PRO A 59 -16.95 -69.51 62.28
N THR A 60 -16.03 -70.47 62.24
CA THR A 60 -16.11 -71.84 61.74
C THR A 60 -16.76 -72.82 62.75
N ALA A 61 -17.36 -73.92 62.22
CA ALA A 61 -17.24 -75.33 62.68
C ALA A 61 -18.55 -76.15 62.92
N THR A 62 -18.81 -77.07 61.97
CA THR A 62 -18.91 -78.55 62.08
C THR A 62 -20.11 -79.31 62.73
N SER A 63 -20.67 -80.22 61.90
CA SER A 63 -21.39 -81.52 62.15
C SER A 63 -22.80 -81.48 62.76
N SER A 64 -23.79 -82.34 62.41
CA SER A 64 -23.80 -83.71 61.86
C SER A 64 -25.16 -84.10 61.23
N GLU A 65 -25.11 -84.94 60.19
CA GLU A 65 -26.02 -86.04 59.76
C GLU A 65 -27.56 -85.92 59.81
N SER A 66 -28.22 -86.14 58.65
CA SER A 66 -28.94 -87.41 58.36
C SER A 66 -29.46 -87.46 56.92
N THR A 67 -29.64 -88.68 56.45
CA THR A 67 -29.70 -89.22 55.09
C THR A 67 -31.11 -89.17 54.48
N THR A 68 -31.24 -88.81 53.19
CA THR A 68 -32.28 -89.41 52.32
C THR A 68 -31.93 -89.26 50.84
N THR A 69 -31.70 -90.42 50.21
CA THR A 69 -32.05 -90.85 48.85
C THR A 69 -31.98 -89.88 47.66
N SER A 70 -31.15 -90.33 46.72
CA SER A 70 -30.94 -89.93 45.33
C SER A 70 -32.19 -89.84 44.44
N GLU A 71 -32.29 -88.75 43.70
CA GLU A 71 -33.00 -88.64 42.40
C GLU A 71 -32.19 -87.65 41.53
N PRO A 72 -31.97 -87.91 40.23
CA PRO A 72 -30.85 -87.31 39.49
C PRO A 72 -31.08 -85.82 39.18
N GLU A 73 -29.98 -85.06 39.21
CA GLU A 73 -29.91 -83.71 38.66
C GLU A 73 -30.53 -83.65 37.26
N PRO A 74 -31.32 -82.61 36.93
CA PRO A 74 -31.42 -82.21 35.55
C PRO A 74 -30.03 -81.70 35.16
N THR A 75 -29.33 -82.48 34.34
CA THR A 75 -28.14 -82.05 33.61
C THR A 75 -28.39 -80.63 33.07
N ALA A 76 -27.69 -79.65 33.64
CA ALA A 76 -27.58 -78.33 33.07
C ALA A 76 -26.96 -78.50 31.69
N GLU A 77 -27.79 -78.42 30.66
CA GLU A 77 -27.36 -78.34 29.28
C GLU A 77 -26.41 -77.14 29.19
N LYS A 78 -25.14 -77.45 28.97
CA LYS A 78 -24.06 -76.47 28.85
C LYS A 78 -24.40 -75.57 27.67
N ALA A 79 -24.95 -74.37 27.95
CA ALA A 79 -25.28 -73.39 26.93
C ALA A 79 -24.10 -73.21 25.98
N ALA A 80 -24.36 -73.29 24.66
CA ALA A 80 -23.32 -73.10 23.66
C ALA A 80 -22.60 -71.77 23.91
N PRO A 81 -21.26 -71.72 23.82
CA PRO A 81 -20.53 -70.49 24.08
C PRO A 81 -21.01 -69.40 23.11
N MET A 82 -21.38 -68.24 23.66
CA MET A 82 -21.80 -67.08 22.88
C MET A 82 -20.71 -66.70 21.86
N SER A 83 -21.06 -66.67 20.58
CA SER A 83 -20.13 -66.36 19.49
C SER A 83 -20.60 -65.13 18.73
N LEU A 84 -19.81 -64.05 18.76
CA LEU A 84 -20.05 -62.84 17.99
C LEU A 84 -19.16 -62.84 16.74
N THR A 85 -19.76 -62.67 15.57
CA THR A 85 -19.05 -62.43 14.31
C THR A 85 -19.66 -61.26 13.54
N TYR A 86 -18.89 -60.65 12.64
CA TYR A 86 -19.39 -59.54 11.81
C TYR A 86 -18.63 -59.41 10.49
N SER A 87 -19.25 -58.77 9.52
CA SER A 87 -18.65 -58.42 8.23
C SER A 87 -19.05 -57.01 7.80
N ILE A 88 -18.22 -56.39 6.96
CA ILE A 88 -18.43 -55.06 6.39
C ILE A 88 -18.54 -55.16 4.87
N TYR A 89 -19.24 -54.19 4.28
CA TYR A 89 -19.54 -54.12 2.87
C TYR A 89 -19.17 -52.75 2.28
N ASN A 90 -18.64 -52.78 1.06
CA ASN A 90 -18.61 -51.65 0.15
C ASN A 90 -18.95 -52.11 -1.27
N GLU A 91 -19.61 -51.26 -2.06
CA GLU A 91 -20.06 -51.57 -3.42
C GLU A 91 -18.94 -52.06 -4.35
N GLN A 92 -17.70 -51.57 -4.17
CA GLN A 92 -16.57 -51.93 -5.03
C GLN A 92 -15.97 -53.30 -4.72
N SER A 93 -16.07 -53.76 -3.47
CA SER A 93 -15.38 -54.97 -2.99
C SER A 93 -16.35 -56.08 -2.57
N GLY A 94 -17.64 -55.78 -2.48
CA GLY A 94 -18.63 -56.67 -1.89
C GLY A 94 -18.44 -56.84 -0.39
N TRP A 95 -18.99 -57.93 0.15
CA TRP A 95 -18.82 -58.32 1.55
C TRP A 95 -17.40 -58.82 1.81
N GLN A 96 -16.75 -58.33 2.87
CA GLN A 96 -15.49 -58.92 3.33
C GLN A 96 -15.72 -60.26 4.03
N ALA A 97 -14.63 -61.01 4.24
CA ALA A 97 -14.65 -62.22 5.06
C ALA A 97 -15.16 -61.90 6.48
N VAL A 98 -16.01 -62.78 7.00
CA VAL A 98 -16.55 -62.69 8.37
C VAL A 98 -15.41 -62.70 9.38
N GLN A 99 -15.45 -61.77 10.33
CA GLN A 99 -14.48 -61.64 11.40
C GLN A 99 -15.06 -62.01 12.76
N ASN A 100 -14.19 -62.47 13.66
CA ASN A 100 -14.55 -62.88 15.01
C ASN A 100 -14.58 -61.70 15.99
N ASN A 101 -15.18 -61.94 17.15
CA ASN A 101 -15.23 -61.04 18.30
C ASN A 101 -13.90 -60.26 18.51
N GLY A 102 -13.96 -58.93 18.46
CA GLY A 102 -12.83 -58.04 18.73
C GLY A 102 -11.89 -57.76 17.55
N ALA A 103 -12.05 -58.40 16.38
CA ALA A 103 -11.16 -58.22 15.23
C ALA A 103 -11.35 -56.86 14.50
N ILE A 104 -10.28 -56.16 14.17
CA ILE A 104 -10.40 -54.89 13.43
C ILE A 104 -10.71 -55.17 11.94
N VAL A 105 -11.78 -54.57 11.42
CA VAL A 105 -12.08 -54.54 9.98
C VAL A 105 -11.97 -53.14 9.42
N GLU A 106 -11.30 -52.98 8.28
CA GLU A 106 -11.01 -51.68 7.69
C GLU A 106 -11.10 -51.67 6.16
N TYR A 107 -11.45 -50.52 5.62
CA TYR A 107 -11.22 -50.10 4.24
C TYR A 107 -10.33 -48.86 4.23
N PRO A 108 -8.99 -48.99 4.26
CA PRO A 108 -8.09 -47.84 4.38
C PRO A 108 -8.21 -46.87 3.20
N ASN A 109 -8.47 -47.40 2.01
CA ASN A 109 -8.57 -46.63 0.76
C ASN A 109 -10.01 -46.44 0.25
N SER A 110 -11.01 -46.91 1.00
CA SER A 110 -12.43 -46.78 0.64
C SER A 110 -13.27 -46.50 1.88
N ARG A 111 -14.57 -46.79 1.90
CA ARG A 111 -15.46 -46.56 3.05
C ARG A 111 -16.32 -47.77 3.34
N ILE A 112 -16.73 -47.93 4.59
CA ILE A 112 -17.79 -48.87 4.96
C ILE A 112 -19.15 -48.26 4.57
N GLU A 113 -19.98 -49.03 3.89
CA GLU A 113 -21.33 -48.63 3.44
C GLU A 113 -22.44 -49.41 4.14
N ALA A 114 -22.14 -50.65 4.54
CA ALA A 114 -23.01 -51.48 5.36
C ALA A 114 -22.22 -52.48 6.20
N PHE A 115 -22.87 -53.06 7.22
CA PHE A 115 -22.33 -54.13 8.06
C PHE A 115 -23.43 -55.11 8.49
N LYS A 116 -22.99 -56.29 8.90
CA LYS A 116 -23.80 -57.37 9.48
C LYS A 116 -23.13 -57.86 10.76
N ILE A 117 -23.93 -58.18 11.78
CA ILE A 117 -23.47 -58.79 13.02
C ILE A 117 -24.27 -60.07 13.23
N THR A 118 -23.59 -61.18 13.45
CA THR A 118 -24.21 -62.46 13.81
C THR A 118 -23.84 -62.81 15.24
N LEU A 119 -24.85 -63.10 16.05
CA LEU A 119 -24.69 -63.60 17.42
C LEU A 119 -25.27 -65.01 17.52
N GLU A 120 -24.39 -66.00 17.70
CA GLU A 120 -24.75 -67.41 17.87
C GLU A 120 -24.64 -67.85 19.33
N GLY A 121 -25.42 -68.84 19.74
CA GLY A 121 -25.48 -69.34 21.12
C GLY A 121 -26.56 -68.67 22.00
N ALA A 122 -27.22 -67.63 21.50
CA ALA A 122 -28.40 -67.03 22.15
C ALA A 122 -29.70 -67.73 21.71
N SER A 123 -30.56 -68.12 22.65
CA SER A 123 -31.94 -68.50 22.36
C SER A 123 -32.83 -67.24 22.24
N ALA A 124 -33.98 -67.37 21.60
CA ALA A 124 -34.96 -66.27 21.50
C ALA A 124 -35.40 -65.74 22.88
N GLU A 125 -35.34 -66.57 23.92
CA GLU A 125 -35.67 -66.23 25.31
C GLU A 125 -34.56 -65.42 26.00
N LEU A 126 -33.29 -65.61 25.59
CA LEU A 126 -32.15 -64.86 26.10
C LEU A 126 -32.04 -63.45 25.49
N GLY A 127 -32.56 -63.26 24.27
CA GLY A 127 -32.46 -62.01 23.50
C GLY A 127 -31.46 -62.11 22.34
N THR A 128 -31.19 -60.98 21.68
CA THR A 128 -30.31 -60.89 20.49
C THR A 128 -29.48 -59.61 20.50
N VAL A 129 -28.56 -59.48 19.54
CA VAL A 129 -27.99 -58.20 19.13
C VAL A 129 -28.96 -57.47 18.19
N GLN A 130 -29.11 -56.17 18.39
CA GLN A 130 -29.78 -55.24 17.48
C GLN A 130 -28.84 -54.11 17.11
N TYR A 131 -28.84 -53.70 15.84
CA TYR A 131 -27.95 -52.65 15.36
C TYR A 131 -28.55 -51.81 14.24
N ARG A 132 -28.11 -50.57 14.13
CA ARG A 132 -28.49 -49.68 13.04
C ARG A 132 -27.36 -48.78 12.60
N ALA A 133 -27.34 -48.45 11.31
CA ALA A 133 -26.48 -47.45 10.71
C ALA A 133 -27.19 -46.10 10.60
N HIS A 134 -26.42 -45.02 10.72
CA HIS A 134 -26.77 -43.70 10.22
C HIS A 134 -26.14 -43.52 8.85
N VAL A 135 -26.96 -43.36 7.82
CA VAL A 135 -26.52 -43.28 6.42
C VAL A 135 -26.70 -41.87 5.87
N ALA A 136 -25.72 -41.39 5.11
CA ALA A 136 -25.75 -40.08 4.48
C ALA A 136 -27.05 -39.87 3.67
N ASP A 137 -27.68 -38.70 3.88
CA ASP A 137 -28.95 -38.26 3.28
C ASP A 137 -30.18 -39.13 3.62
N ILE A 138 -30.03 -40.13 4.51
CA ILE A 138 -31.13 -41.00 4.98
C ILE A 138 -31.36 -40.82 6.48
N GLY A 139 -30.28 -40.68 7.25
CA GLY A 139 -30.33 -40.64 8.72
C GLY A 139 -30.24 -42.02 9.34
N TRP A 140 -30.72 -42.14 10.58
CA TRP A 140 -30.78 -43.41 11.31
C TRP A 140 -31.81 -44.36 10.68
N GLN A 141 -31.37 -45.57 10.33
CA GLN A 141 -32.24 -46.63 9.88
C GLN A 141 -32.97 -47.30 11.07
N ASN A 142 -33.96 -48.15 10.77
CA ASN A 142 -34.53 -49.04 11.77
C ASN A 142 -33.47 -50.02 12.29
N PHE A 143 -33.66 -50.51 13.53
CA PHE A 143 -32.83 -51.57 14.07
C PHE A 143 -32.99 -52.83 13.22
N ALA A 144 -31.85 -53.41 12.86
CA ALA A 144 -31.71 -54.71 12.24
C ALA A 144 -31.36 -55.73 13.33
N ASP A 145 -31.94 -56.92 13.25
CA ASP A 145 -31.60 -58.05 14.13
C ASP A 145 -30.34 -58.79 13.60
N THR A 146 -29.93 -59.84 14.30
CA THR A 146 -28.80 -60.70 13.94
C THR A 146 -28.84 -61.13 12.46
N ASP A 147 -27.68 -61.11 11.79
CA ASP A 147 -27.44 -61.41 10.36
C ASP A 147 -28.21 -60.52 9.34
N SER A 148 -28.90 -59.47 9.78
CA SER A 148 -29.59 -58.53 8.88
C SER A 148 -28.66 -57.40 8.39
N ILE A 149 -28.88 -56.85 7.20
CA ILE A 149 -28.02 -55.78 6.67
C ILE A 149 -28.37 -54.45 7.36
N SER A 150 -27.36 -53.73 7.86
CA SER A 150 -27.51 -52.34 8.26
C SER A 150 -26.54 -51.44 7.48
N GLY A 151 -27.06 -50.39 6.85
CA GLY A 151 -26.38 -49.57 5.84
C GLY A 151 -27.08 -49.61 4.48
N VAL A 152 -26.52 -48.90 3.49
CA VAL A 152 -27.05 -48.85 2.12
C VAL A 152 -25.89 -48.86 1.13
N SER A 153 -25.91 -49.80 0.18
CA SER A 153 -24.91 -49.88 -0.91
C SER A 153 -24.78 -48.57 -1.66
N GLY A 154 -23.54 -48.15 -1.96
CA GLY A 154 -23.24 -46.92 -2.68
C GLY A 154 -23.43 -45.63 -1.86
N LYS A 155 -23.91 -45.72 -0.61
CA LYS A 155 -24.05 -44.59 0.31
C LYS A 155 -23.07 -44.66 1.47
N ARG A 156 -22.62 -43.50 1.92
CA ARG A 156 -21.70 -43.37 3.06
C ARG A 156 -22.43 -43.67 4.36
N MET A 157 -21.97 -44.67 5.11
CA MET A 157 -22.31 -44.81 6.53
C MET A 157 -21.50 -43.80 7.33
N GLU A 158 -22.11 -43.13 8.31
CA GLU A 158 -21.47 -42.08 9.12
C GLU A 158 -21.40 -42.44 10.61
N ALA A 159 -22.35 -43.22 11.12
CA ALA A 159 -22.38 -43.65 12.51
C ALA A 159 -23.12 -45.00 12.66
N VAL A 160 -22.94 -45.67 13.80
CA VAL A 160 -23.64 -46.92 14.16
C VAL A 160 -24.13 -46.87 15.60
N GLN A 161 -25.15 -47.67 15.90
CA GLN A 161 -25.64 -47.93 17.24
C GLN A 161 -25.91 -49.43 17.37
N ILE A 162 -25.39 -50.08 18.40
CA ILE A 162 -25.45 -51.53 18.60
C ILE A 162 -25.84 -51.81 20.06
N GLN A 163 -26.84 -52.63 20.29
CA GLN A 163 -27.37 -52.95 21.61
C GLN A 163 -27.68 -54.44 21.75
N LEU A 164 -27.66 -54.94 22.98
CA LEU A 164 -28.17 -56.27 23.33
C LEU A 164 -29.59 -56.15 23.87
N THR A 165 -30.43 -57.16 23.61
CA THR A 165 -31.81 -57.23 24.09
C THR A 165 -31.99 -58.41 25.07
N GLY A 166 -33.19 -58.55 25.65
CA GLY A 166 -33.52 -59.66 26.53
C GLY A 166 -32.69 -59.72 27.81
N THR A 167 -32.35 -60.92 28.27
CA THR A 167 -31.47 -61.17 29.42
C THR A 167 -29.99 -61.00 29.08
N LEU A 168 -29.59 -61.04 27.80
CA LEU A 168 -28.20 -60.85 27.38
C LEU A 168 -27.63 -59.51 27.82
N LYS A 169 -28.43 -58.44 27.85
CA LYS A 169 -27.99 -57.13 28.38
C LYS A 169 -27.60 -57.16 29.86
N GLU A 170 -28.06 -58.17 30.60
CA GLU A 170 -27.77 -58.34 32.03
C GLU A 170 -26.50 -59.16 32.28
N THR A 171 -26.07 -59.96 31.30
CA THR A 171 -24.92 -60.86 31.41
C THR A 171 -23.73 -60.47 30.54
N TYR A 172 -23.94 -59.67 29.49
CA TYR A 172 -22.89 -59.19 28.58
C TYR A 172 -22.99 -57.68 28.34
N ASP A 173 -21.84 -57.09 28.01
CA ASP A 173 -21.70 -55.76 27.44
C ASP A 173 -21.20 -55.88 26.00
N ILE A 174 -21.79 -55.12 25.08
CA ILE A 174 -21.30 -54.97 23.71
C ILE A 174 -20.59 -53.62 23.56
N TYR A 175 -19.31 -53.68 23.19
CA TYR A 175 -18.46 -52.53 22.93
C TYR A 175 -18.18 -52.40 21.44
N TYR A 176 -18.20 -51.19 20.92
CA TYR A 176 -17.88 -50.94 19.52
C TYR A 176 -17.29 -49.56 19.31
N ARG A 177 -16.44 -49.42 18.31
CA ARG A 177 -15.88 -48.13 17.91
C ARG A 177 -15.69 -48.08 16.41
N LEU A 178 -15.60 -46.86 15.88
CA LEU A 178 -15.39 -46.60 14.47
C LEU A 178 -14.10 -45.82 14.26
N GLN A 179 -13.39 -46.15 13.18
CA GLN A 179 -12.35 -45.30 12.62
C GLN A 179 -13.00 -44.34 11.62
N VAL A 180 -12.98 -43.04 11.90
CA VAL A 180 -13.61 -42.01 11.06
C VAL A 180 -12.54 -41.19 10.36
N GLN A 181 -12.75 -40.89 9.08
CA GLN A 181 -11.89 -39.99 8.31
C GLN A 181 -11.66 -38.67 9.08
N ASN A 182 -10.40 -38.25 9.19
CA ASN A 182 -9.94 -37.05 9.92
C ASN A 182 -10.12 -37.06 11.45
N PHE A 183 -10.72 -38.10 12.06
CA PHE A 183 -10.74 -38.28 13.53
C PHE A 183 -9.91 -39.47 13.99
N GLY A 184 -9.63 -40.45 13.11
CA GLY A 184 -9.05 -41.72 13.52
C GLY A 184 -10.06 -42.57 14.28
N TRP A 185 -9.58 -43.45 15.16
CA TRP A 185 -10.43 -44.24 16.03
C TRP A 185 -11.07 -43.35 17.10
N LEU A 186 -12.40 -43.28 17.11
CA LEU A 186 -13.15 -42.72 18.21
C LEU A 186 -13.16 -43.71 19.40
N ASP A 187 -13.53 -43.20 20.57
CA ASP A 187 -13.64 -43.99 21.80
C ASP A 187 -14.68 -45.10 21.67
N TRP A 188 -14.66 -46.04 22.60
CA TRP A 188 -15.63 -47.14 22.65
C TRP A 188 -17.02 -46.63 23.04
N ALA A 189 -18.01 -46.92 22.19
CA ALA A 189 -19.42 -46.92 22.57
C ALA A 189 -19.75 -48.25 23.24
N THR A 190 -20.74 -48.23 24.14
CA THR A 190 -21.26 -49.44 24.77
C THR A 190 -22.80 -49.45 24.75
N ASN A 191 -23.38 -50.64 24.60
CA ASN A 191 -24.79 -50.94 24.89
C ASN A 191 -25.80 -49.87 24.41
N GLY A 192 -25.82 -49.60 23.11
CA GLY A 192 -26.75 -48.66 22.49
C GLY A 192 -26.27 -47.20 22.49
N GLN A 193 -25.03 -46.88 22.88
CA GLN A 193 -24.47 -45.55 22.64
C GLN A 193 -24.20 -45.30 21.14
N ASN A 194 -24.27 -44.07 20.65
CA ASN A 194 -23.87 -43.84 19.26
C ASN A 194 -22.34 -43.98 19.13
N ALA A 195 -21.86 -44.46 17.99
CA ALA A 195 -20.45 -44.46 17.60
C ALA A 195 -20.29 -43.84 16.20
N GLY A 196 -19.28 -43.00 16.00
CA GLY A 196 -19.01 -42.36 14.70
C GLY A 196 -19.25 -40.85 14.67
N THR A 197 -19.61 -40.32 13.50
CA THR A 197 -19.92 -38.89 13.35
C THR A 197 -21.19 -38.67 12.55
N THR A 198 -21.84 -37.51 12.67
CA THR A 198 -22.94 -37.14 11.77
C THR A 198 -22.74 -35.73 11.24
N GLY A 199 -23.08 -35.50 9.97
CA GLY A 199 -23.10 -34.17 9.34
C GLY A 199 -21.73 -33.57 8.95
N PHE A 200 -20.62 -34.23 9.33
CA PHE A 200 -19.27 -33.87 8.86
C PHE A 200 -19.02 -34.29 7.40
N SER A 201 -19.77 -35.28 6.90
CA SER A 201 -19.56 -35.92 5.61
C SER A 201 -18.26 -36.73 5.52
N TYR A 202 -17.83 -37.30 6.65
CA TYR A 202 -16.63 -38.13 6.75
C TYR A 202 -16.95 -39.62 6.62
N ASP A 203 -16.08 -40.33 5.91
CA ASP A 203 -16.20 -41.77 5.72
C ASP A 203 -15.86 -42.53 7.01
N ILE A 204 -16.60 -43.61 7.27
CA ILE A 204 -16.16 -44.66 8.18
C ILE A 204 -15.16 -45.55 7.45
N LYS A 205 -13.94 -45.63 7.99
CA LYS A 205 -12.81 -46.41 7.47
C LYS A 205 -12.63 -47.74 8.17
N GLY A 206 -13.13 -47.88 9.40
CA GLY A 206 -12.95 -49.09 10.20
C GLY A 206 -14.03 -49.28 11.25
N LEU A 207 -14.24 -50.53 11.64
CA LEU A 207 -15.20 -50.97 12.65
C LEU A 207 -14.54 -52.03 13.53
N GLN A 208 -14.80 -51.97 14.83
CA GLN A 208 -14.41 -53.00 15.78
C GLN A 208 -15.57 -53.22 16.74
N ILE A 209 -15.97 -54.47 16.94
CA ILE A 209 -17.09 -54.85 17.81
C ILE A 209 -16.61 -55.99 18.72
N GLN A 210 -16.86 -55.86 20.02
CA GLN A 210 -16.47 -56.83 21.01
C GLN A 210 -17.59 -57.05 22.05
N LEU A 211 -18.03 -58.30 22.17
CA LEU A 211 -18.88 -58.79 23.22
C LEU A 211 -18.00 -59.27 24.39
N VAL A 212 -18.37 -58.85 25.61
CA VAL A 212 -17.64 -59.17 26.85
C VAL A 212 -18.63 -59.54 27.93
N GLU A 213 -18.30 -60.51 28.78
CA GLU A 213 -19.10 -60.80 29.98
C GLU A 213 -19.13 -59.59 30.91
N LYS A 214 -20.31 -59.28 31.44
CA LYS A 214 -20.52 -58.11 32.29
C LYS A 214 -19.66 -58.23 33.55
N ARG A 215 -19.16 -57.08 34.04
CA ARG A 215 -18.23 -56.93 35.19
C ARG A 215 -16.75 -57.23 34.90
N GLN A 216 -16.37 -57.47 33.65
CA GLN A 216 -14.98 -57.35 33.21
C GLN A 216 -14.59 -55.87 32.99
N THR A 217 -13.29 -55.56 33.04
CA THR A 217 -12.76 -54.19 32.89
C THR A 217 -13.10 -53.62 31.50
N ALA A 218 -13.54 -52.35 31.44
CA ALA A 218 -13.82 -51.66 30.18
C ALA A 218 -12.61 -51.69 29.22
N LEU A 219 -12.86 -51.95 27.94
CA LEU A 219 -11.86 -52.18 26.89
C LEU A 219 -11.06 -50.94 26.45
N GLY A 220 -11.31 -49.78 27.06
CA GLY A 220 -10.65 -48.52 26.76
C GLY A 220 -11.44 -47.30 27.19
N THR A 221 -11.08 -46.13 26.66
CA THR A 221 -11.78 -44.87 26.89
C THR A 221 -13.14 -44.88 26.20
N THR A 222 -14.15 -44.33 26.89
CA THR A 222 -15.54 -44.14 26.44
C THR A 222 -16.07 -42.67 26.43
N PRO A 223 -15.30 -41.60 26.75
CA PRO A 223 -15.85 -40.23 26.76
C PRO A 223 -16.36 -39.71 25.41
N ARG A 224 -15.79 -40.15 24.28
CA ARG A 224 -16.09 -39.57 22.96
C ARG A 224 -16.28 -40.59 21.83
N PRO A 225 -17.24 -41.52 21.94
CA PRO A 225 -17.52 -42.49 20.88
C PRO A 225 -18.22 -41.85 19.68
N PHE A 226 -18.87 -40.71 19.88
CA PHE A 226 -19.71 -40.04 18.88
C PHE A 226 -19.48 -38.53 18.83
N VAL A 227 -19.44 -37.96 17.62
CA VAL A 227 -19.31 -36.51 17.40
C VAL A 227 -20.34 -36.03 16.37
N GLN A 228 -21.23 -35.14 16.81
CA GLN A 228 -22.23 -34.53 15.93
C GLN A 228 -21.75 -33.19 15.38
N TYR A 229 -21.89 -32.99 14.07
CA TYR A 229 -21.62 -31.70 13.45
C TYR A 229 -22.61 -30.64 13.94
N LYS A 230 -22.04 -29.50 14.31
CA LYS A 230 -22.70 -28.22 14.58
C LYS A 230 -22.03 -27.21 13.67
N LYS A 231 -22.80 -26.32 13.06
CA LYS A 231 -22.24 -25.25 12.24
C LYS A 231 -21.55 -24.23 13.16
N PRO A 232 -20.20 -24.15 13.19
CA PRO A 232 -19.55 -23.18 14.03
C PRO A 232 -19.84 -21.77 13.50
N ASN A 233 -19.99 -20.82 14.42
CA ASN A 233 -20.12 -19.42 14.06
C ASN A 233 -18.78 -18.71 14.23
N ILE A 234 -18.56 -17.68 13.42
CA ILE A 234 -17.50 -16.70 13.63
C ILE A 234 -18.11 -15.32 13.76
N LYS A 235 -17.69 -14.60 14.80
CA LYS A 235 -18.14 -13.26 15.17
C LYS A 235 -16.93 -12.35 15.31
N TYR A 236 -16.99 -11.14 14.78
CA TYR A 236 -15.87 -10.21 14.88
C TYR A 236 -16.32 -8.76 14.84
N GLN A 237 -15.53 -7.89 15.45
CA GLN A 237 -15.77 -6.45 15.44
C GLN A 237 -14.45 -5.70 15.45
N SER A 238 -14.49 -4.50 14.86
CA SER A 238 -13.35 -3.60 14.73
C SER A 238 -13.58 -2.35 15.58
N HIS A 239 -12.52 -1.85 16.20
CA HIS A 239 -12.48 -0.53 16.82
C HIS A 239 -11.87 0.46 15.82
N ILE A 240 -12.65 1.47 15.41
CA ILE A 240 -12.26 2.42 14.37
C ILE A 240 -11.99 3.79 14.99
N GLN A 241 -10.96 4.48 14.49
CA GLN A 241 -10.66 5.86 14.85
C GLN A 241 -11.91 6.75 14.83
N ASP A 242 -12.10 7.53 15.88
CA ASP A 242 -13.19 8.51 16.04
C ASP A 242 -14.61 7.90 15.95
N ILE A 243 -14.74 6.58 16.05
CA ILE A 243 -16.02 5.84 16.07
C ILE A 243 -16.08 4.93 17.30
N GLY A 244 -14.97 4.24 17.61
CA GLY A 244 -14.94 3.23 18.65
C GLY A 244 -15.29 1.84 18.12
N TRP A 245 -15.77 0.97 19.02
CA TRP A 245 -16.24 -0.37 18.67
C TRP A 245 -17.49 -0.30 17.81
N GLN A 246 -17.43 -0.92 16.62
CA GLN A 246 -18.60 -1.12 15.78
C GLN A 246 -19.37 -2.39 16.19
N GLY A 247 -20.59 -2.54 15.68
CA GLY A 247 -21.40 -3.74 15.90
C GLY A 247 -20.74 -5.02 15.40
N VAL A 248 -21.02 -6.14 16.10
CA VAL A 248 -20.52 -7.47 15.78
C VAL A 248 -21.00 -7.91 14.40
N LYS A 249 -20.05 -8.41 13.61
CA LYS A 249 -20.23 -8.97 12.28
C LYS A 249 -20.06 -10.47 12.31
N MET A 250 -20.76 -11.15 11.42
CA MET A 250 -20.72 -12.60 11.27
C MET A 250 -20.02 -12.98 9.96
N ASN A 251 -19.83 -14.28 9.79
CA ASN A 251 -19.19 -14.93 8.65
C ASN A 251 -19.38 -14.18 7.31
N GLY A 252 -18.29 -13.61 6.79
CA GLY A 252 -18.22 -12.95 5.48
C GLY A 252 -18.69 -11.49 5.44
N GLN A 253 -19.21 -10.94 6.54
CA GLN A 253 -19.68 -9.56 6.59
C GLN A 253 -18.53 -8.55 6.80
N LEU A 254 -18.59 -7.39 6.16
CA LEU A 254 -17.57 -6.36 6.34
C LEU A 254 -17.60 -5.78 7.77
N SER A 255 -16.42 -5.72 8.42
CA SER A 255 -16.19 -4.98 9.67
C SER A 255 -15.15 -3.89 9.43
N GLY A 256 -15.43 -2.65 9.83
CA GLY A 256 -14.60 -1.48 9.57
C GLY A 256 -15.26 -0.44 8.67
N THR A 257 -14.43 0.34 7.96
CA THR A 257 -14.85 1.37 7.00
C THR A 257 -14.05 1.24 5.71
N THR A 258 -14.60 1.69 4.59
CA THR A 258 -13.89 1.77 3.31
C THR A 258 -14.07 3.16 2.74
N GLY A 259 -12.99 3.80 2.28
CA GLY A 259 -13.03 5.12 1.64
C GLY A 259 -13.22 6.31 2.60
N GLN A 260 -13.31 6.07 3.91
CA GLN A 260 -13.46 7.13 4.92
C GLN A 260 -12.12 7.60 5.51
N SER A 261 -10.99 7.01 5.11
CA SER A 261 -9.65 7.29 5.64
C SER A 261 -9.51 7.09 7.16
N LYS A 262 -10.39 6.31 7.80
CA LYS A 262 -10.36 6.01 9.23
C LYS A 262 -9.63 4.69 9.49
N ARG A 263 -8.65 4.72 10.39
CA ARG A 263 -7.85 3.54 10.75
C ARG A 263 -8.59 2.59 11.69
N MET A 264 -8.35 1.30 11.53
CA MET A 264 -8.58 0.29 12.56
C MET A 264 -7.49 0.41 13.63
N GLU A 265 -7.91 0.36 14.90
CA GLU A 265 -6.99 0.46 16.05
C GLU A 265 -6.97 -0.82 16.88
N ALA A 266 -8.09 -1.55 16.97
CA ALA A 266 -8.20 -2.82 17.68
C ALA A 266 -9.26 -3.76 17.07
N MET A 267 -9.23 -5.04 17.46
CA MET A 267 -10.16 -6.07 16.98
C MET A 267 -10.44 -7.14 18.05
N LYS A 268 -11.64 -7.71 18.00
CA LYS A 268 -12.02 -8.95 18.70
C LYS A 268 -12.62 -9.93 17.69
N ILE A 269 -12.24 -11.19 17.81
CA ILE A 269 -12.75 -12.31 17.01
C ILE A 269 -13.13 -13.44 17.97
N ALA A 270 -14.32 -13.99 17.80
CA ALA A 270 -14.84 -15.10 18.56
C ALA A 270 -15.39 -16.19 17.66
N VAL A 271 -15.20 -17.44 18.05
CA VAL A 271 -15.89 -18.60 17.49
C VAL A 271 -16.74 -19.26 18.59
N ASP A 272 -17.93 -19.71 18.21
CA ASP A 272 -18.86 -20.42 19.10
C ASP A 272 -19.64 -21.51 18.34
N ASN A 273 -20.51 -22.24 19.03
CA ASN A 273 -21.24 -23.40 18.50
C ASN A 273 -20.31 -24.46 17.87
N LEU A 274 -19.17 -24.71 18.54
CA LEU A 274 -18.12 -25.57 18.02
C LEU A 274 -18.54 -27.05 18.07
N PRO A 275 -18.32 -27.82 17.00
CA PRO A 275 -18.60 -29.26 16.99
C PRO A 275 -17.47 -30.11 17.58
N VAL A 276 -16.30 -29.51 17.79
CA VAL A 276 -15.06 -30.15 18.26
C VAL A 276 -14.29 -29.20 19.17
N LEU A 277 -13.35 -29.75 19.95
CA LEU A 277 -12.50 -28.95 20.84
C LEU A 277 -11.56 -28.04 20.04
N GLY A 278 -11.32 -26.84 20.56
CA GLY A 278 -10.45 -25.87 19.91
C GLY A 278 -10.99 -24.45 20.03
N GLY A 279 -10.44 -23.56 19.20
CA GLY A 279 -10.83 -22.16 19.21
C GLY A 279 -10.16 -21.36 18.11
N ILE A 280 -9.93 -20.08 18.40
CA ILE A 280 -9.31 -19.12 17.50
C ILE A 280 -8.25 -18.31 18.23
N GLU A 281 -7.14 -18.06 17.54
CA GLU A 281 -6.07 -17.18 17.98
C GLU A 281 -5.74 -16.18 16.88
N TYR A 282 -5.40 -14.96 17.28
CA TYR A 282 -5.11 -13.90 16.33
C TYR A 282 -4.17 -12.87 16.93
N ARG A 283 -3.48 -12.14 16.05
CA ARG A 283 -2.57 -11.05 16.43
C ARG A 283 -2.57 -9.95 15.39
N SER A 284 -2.16 -8.75 15.80
CA SER A 284 -2.05 -7.59 14.93
C SER A 284 -0.62 -7.06 14.85
N HIS A 285 -0.28 -6.48 13.70
CA HIS A 285 0.87 -5.61 13.53
C HIS A 285 0.42 -4.15 13.73
N VAL A 286 0.98 -3.47 14.72
CA VAL A 286 0.55 -2.12 15.12
C VAL A 286 1.70 -1.12 14.96
N GLN A 287 1.36 0.12 14.57
CA GLN A 287 2.29 1.22 14.45
C GLN A 287 3.20 1.39 15.70
N ASP A 288 4.51 1.48 15.44
CA ASP A 288 5.61 1.59 16.42
C ASP A 288 5.67 0.48 17.49
N ILE A 289 4.88 -0.59 17.35
CA ILE A 289 4.89 -1.77 18.23
C ILE A 289 5.35 -2.99 17.45
N GLY A 290 4.94 -3.11 16.18
CA GLY A 290 5.16 -4.31 15.38
C GLY A 290 4.13 -5.39 15.66
N TRP A 291 4.50 -6.65 15.45
CA TRP A 291 3.65 -7.81 15.73
C TRP A 291 3.48 -8.02 17.23
N GLN A 292 2.24 -7.96 17.70
CA GLN A 292 1.87 -8.34 19.06
C GLN A 292 1.81 -9.86 19.23
N GLY A 293 1.72 -10.33 20.48
CA GLY A 293 1.44 -11.74 20.78
C GLY A 293 0.06 -12.18 20.31
N TYR A 294 -0.13 -13.50 20.17
CA TYR A 294 -1.45 -14.07 19.88
C TYR A 294 -2.37 -13.91 21.09
N VAL A 295 -3.61 -13.51 20.82
CA VAL A 295 -4.70 -13.46 21.79
C VAL A 295 -5.75 -14.50 21.42
N ALA A 296 -6.46 -15.01 22.43
CA ALA A 296 -7.43 -16.07 22.28
C ALA A 296 -8.85 -15.53 21.95
N ASN A 297 -9.81 -16.45 21.90
CA ASN A 297 -11.22 -16.20 21.66
C ASN A 297 -11.76 -14.96 22.39
N ASN A 298 -12.35 -14.03 21.64
CA ASN A 298 -12.96 -12.77 22.12
C ASN A 298 -12.02 -11.76 22.83
N ALA A 299 -10.73 -12.07 22.98
CA ALA A 299 -9.74 -11.15 23.55
C ALA A 299 -9.37 -10.01 22.58
N MET A 300 -8.92 -8.87 23.08
CA MET A 300 -8.59 -7.75 22.21
C MET A 300 -7.16 -7.87 21.65
N THR A 301 -6.99 -7.69 20.34
CA THR A 301 -5.71 -7.35 19.70
C THR A 301 -5.70 -5.90 19.25
N GLY A 302 -4.52 -5.29 19.06
CA GLY A 302 -4.36 -3.88 18.72
C GLY A 302 -4.18 -2.99 19.94
N THR A 303 -4.62 -1.74 19.85
CA THR A 303 -4.55 -0.75 20.93
C THR A 303 -5.82 0.09 21.01
N MET A 304 -6.16 0.54 22.22
CA MET A 304 -7.21 1.55 22.43
C MET A 304 -6.59 2.79 23.07
N LYS A 305 -7.09 3.97 22.70
CA LYS A 305 -6.68 5.28 23.27
C LYS A 305 -5.20 5.65 23.08
N GLN A 306 -4.49 4.98 22.17
CA GLN A 306 -3.09 5.28 21.83
C GLN A 306 -2.93 5.91 20.45
N SER A 307 -4.03 6.07 19.70
CA SER A 307 -4.04 6.62 18.34
C SER A 307 -3.11 5.89 17.35
N LYS A 308 -2.85 4.60 17.59
CA LYS A 308 -1.98 3.77 16.75
C LYS A 308 -2.82 2.95 15.77
N ARG A 309 -2.44 2.97 14.49
CA ARG A 309 -3.07 2.15 13.44
C ARG A 309 -2.63 0.68 13.53
N MET A 310 -3.56 -0.23 13.26
CA MET A 310 -3.25 -1.57 12.80
C MET A 310 -2.84 -1.51 11.33
N GLU A 311 -1.81 -2.27 10.94
CA GLU A 311 -1.29 -2.31 9.56
C GLU A 311 -1.44 -3.71 8.93
N ALA A 312 -1.42 -4.77 9.74
CA ALA A 312 -1.61 -6.16 9.33
C ALA A 312 -2.17 -7.02 10.48
N LEU A 313 -2.61 -8.24 10.15
CA LEU A 313 -3.05 -9.25 11.14
C LEU A 313 -2.84 -10.69 10.64
N SER A 314 -2.90 -11.64 11.58
CA SER A 314 -2.82 -13.09 11.35
C SER A 314 -3.85 -13.77 12.25
N ILE A 315 -4.63 -14.71 11.70
CA ILE A 315 -5.72 -15.41 12.40
C ILE A 315 -5.58 -16.92 12.12
N ARG A 316 -5.62 -17.74 13.17
CA ARG A 316 -5.54 -19.20 13.08
C ARG A 316 -6.56 -19.87 13.99
N LEU A 317 -7.02 -21.05 13.57
CA LEU A 317 -7.77 -21.95 14.45
C LEU A 317 -6.82 -22.75 15.32
N THR A 318 -7.29 -23.22 16.47
CA THR A 318 -6.53 -24.05 17.42
C THR A 318 -7.26 -25.35 17.72
N GLY A 319 -6.53 -26.35 18.23
CA GLY A 319 -7.11 -27.67 18.54
C GLY A 319 -7.64 -28.38 17.29
N GLU A 320 -8.69 -29.19 17.47
CA GLU A 320 -9.32 -29.94 16.39
C GLU A 320 -10.08 -29.04 15.40
N MET A 321 -10.47 -27.83 15.81
CA MET A 321 -11.03 -26.86 14.88
C MET A 321 -10.13 -26.62 13.66
N ALA A 322 -8.80 -26.60 13.85
CA ALA A 322 -7.85 -26.42 12.74
C ALA A 322 -7.75 -27.63 11.78
N GLN A 323 -8.17 -28.81 12.24
CA GLN A 323 -8.19 -30.04 11.45
C GLN A 323 -9.46 -30.15 10.60
N HIS A 324 -10.58 -29.62 11.09
CA HIS A 324 -11.88 -29.76 10.44
C HIS A 324 -12.38 -28.50 9.73
N PHE A 325 -11.75 -27.35 9.97
CA PHE A 325 -12.14 -26.07 9.38
C PHE A 325 -10.92 -25.25 8.91
N ASP A 326 -11.19 -24.32 8.00
CA ASP A 326 -10.25 -23.29 7.57
C ASP A 326 -10.85 -21.91 7.87
N VAL A 327 -10.01 -20.99 8.35
CA VAL A 327 -10.39 -19.58 8.53
C VAL A 327 -9.74 -18.75 7.44
N TYR A 328 -10.55 -18.20 6.54
CA TYR A 328 -10.15 -17.27 5.49
C TYR A 328 -10.38 -15.83 5.94
N TYR A 329 -9.47 -14.93 5.60
CA TYR A 329 -9.61 -13.51 5.87
C TYR A 329 -8.87 -12.66 4.85
N ARG A 330 -9.39 -11.44 4.63
CA ARG A 330 -8.74 -10.40 3.85
C ARG A 330 -8.98 -9.04 4.49
N VAL A 331 -8.14 -8.07 4.15
CA VAL A 331 -8.19 -6.73 4.71
C VAL A 331 -8.15 -5.66 3.62
N HIS A 332 -8.76 -4.52 3.90
CA HIS A 332 -8.61 -3.30 3.13
C HIS A 332 -7.54 -2.42 3.78
N ALA A 333 -6.49 -2.07 3.04
CA ALA A 333 -5.40 -1.23 3.52
C ALA A 333 -5.33 0.08 2.73
N LYS A 334 -5.02 1.19 3.42
CA LYS A 334 -4.83 2.51 2.79
C LYS A 334 -3.85 2.39 1.60
N ASN A 335 -4.18 3.04 0.48
CA ASN A 335 -3.41 3.07 -0.76
C ASN A 335 -3.23 1.73 -1.51
N PHE A 336 -3.60 0.59 -0.93
CA PHE A 336 -3.64 -0.72 -1.62
C PHE A 336 -5.05 -1.16 -1.98
N GLY A 337 -6.05 -0.75 -1.22
CA GLY A 337 -7.40 -1.27 -1.34
C GLY A 337 -7.53 -2.64 -0.67
N TRP A 338 -8.44 -3.47 -1.18
CA TRP A 338 -8.56 -4.87 -0.76
C TRP A 338 -7.33 -5.66 -1.23
N LEU A 339 -6.65 -6.28 -0.26
CA LEU A 339 -5.68 -7.34 -0.54
C LEU A 339 -6.41 -8.68 -0.68
N ASP A 340 -5.71 -9.64 -1.26
CA ASP A 340 -6.25 -10.97 -1.51
C ASP A 340 -6.54 -11.73 -0.20
N TRP A 341 -7.33 -12.79 -0.30
CA TRP A 341 -7.62 -13.68 0.81
C TRP A 341 -6.39 -14.47 1.26
N THR A 342 -6.34 -14.77 2.55
CA THR A 342 -5.37 -15.69 3.14
C THR A 342 -6.05 -16.55 4.18
N SER A 343 -5.34 -17.52 4.75
CA SER A 343 -5.92 -18.41 5.76
C SER A 343 -4.93 -18.87 6.82
N ASN A 344 -5.48 -19.39 7.92
CA ASN A 344 -4.81 -20.28 8.87
C ASN A 344 -3.42 -19.81 9.34
N GLY A 345 -3.32 -18.56 9.80
CA GLY A 345 -2.12 -17.99 10.42
C GLY A 345 -1.22 -17.22 9.46
N GLN A 346 -1.51 -17.23 8.15
CA GLN A 346 -0.79 -16.41 7.17
C GLN A 346 -1.04 -14.90 7.40
N ASN A 347 -0.14 -14.03 6.99
CA ASN A 347 -0.32 -12.59 7.22
C ASN A 347 -1.31 -11.99 6.21
N ALA A 348 -2.12 -11.03 6.64
CA ALA A 348 -2.95 -10.18 5.79
C ALA A 348 -2.67 -8.69 6.09
N GLY A 349 -2.56 -7.84 5.07
CA GLY A 349 -2.32 -6.40 5.23
C GLY A 349 -0.97 -5.93 4.70
N THR A 350 -0.43 -4.88 5.32
CA THR A 350 0.89 -4.35 4.97
C THR A 350 1.74 -4.16 6.21
N ALA A 351 3.07 -4.21 6.05
CA ALA A 351 3.97 -3.88 7.14
C ALA A 351 5.09 -2.97 6.66
N GLY A 352 5.41 -1.93 7.41
CA GLY A 352 6.45 -0.94 7.10
C GLY A 352 6.05 0.10 6.06
N PHE A 353 5.02 -0.15 5.24
CA PHE A 353 4.17 0.89 4.65
C PHE A 353 3.38 1.50 5.77
N SER A 354 3.44 2.79 6.07
CA SER A 354 2.70 3.35 7.21
C SER A 354 1.19 3.46 6.93
N TYR A 355 0.60 2.43 6.33
CA TYR A 355 -0.76 2.38 5.82
C TYR A 355 -1.61 1.58 6.77
N GLN A 356 -2.65 2.25 7.26
CA GLN A 356 -3.64 1.66 8.15
C GLN A 356 -4.49 0.61 7.44
N LEU A 357 -4.91 -0.40 8.19
CA LEU A 357 -6.10 -1.17 7.85
C LEU A 357 -7.34 -0.30 8.08
N GLU A 358 -8.33 -0.46 7.21
CA GLU A 358 -9.60 0.27 7.28
C GLU A 358 -10.78 -0.69 7.49
N SER A 359 -10.73 -1.91 6.91
CA SER A 359 -11.74 -2.96 7.09
C SER A 359 -11.20 -4.38 6.95
N ILE A 360 -11.99 -5.36 7.38
CA ILE A 360 -11.72 -6.80 7.30
C ILE A 360 -12.98 -7.58 6.88
N GLU A 361 -12.77 -8.75 6.27
CA GLU A 361 -13.75 -9.83 6.17
C GLU A 361 -13.13 -11.13 6.66
N ILE A 362 -13.91 -11.96 7.38
CA ILE A 362 -13.47 -13.26 7.90
C ILE A 362 -14.54 -14.31 7.59
N GLN A 363 -14.12 -15.45 7.04
CA GLN A 363 -14.98 -16.59 6.74
C GLN A 363 -14.41 -17.88 7.35
N LEU A 364 -15.23 -18.60 8.10
CA LEU A 364 -14.98 -19.93 8.61
C LEU A 364 -15.70 -20.95 7.71
N VAL A 365 -14.94 -21.89 7.16
CA VAL A 365 -15.44 -22.90 6.22
C VAL A 365 -14.95 -24.29 6.59
N LYS A 366 -15.62 -25.34 6.09
CA LYS A 366 -15.13 -26.72 6.25
C LYS A 366 -13.73 -26.87 5.66
N LYS A 367 -12.91 -27.75 6.23
CA LYS A 367 -11.55 -28.02 5.77
C LYS A 367 -11.52 -28.33 4.27
N GLY A 368 -10.62 -27.68 3.54
CA GLY A 368 -10.41 -27.92 2.12
C GLY A 368 -11.46 -27.29 1.20
N ALA A 369 -12.40 -26.49 1.73
CA ALA A 369 -13.28 -25.69 0.90
C ALA A 369 -12.48 -24.65 0.09
N ALA A 370 -13.01 -24.27 -1.08
CA ALA A 370 -12.37 -23.27 -1.92
C ALA A 370 -12.28 -21.91 -1.21
N SER A 371 -11.17 -21.19 -1.45
CA SER A 371 -11.01 -19.81 -0.97
C SER A 371 -12.16 -18.92 -1.49
N PRO A 372 -12.67 -17.96 -0.69
CA PRO A 372 -13.73 -17.06 -1.13
C PRO A 372 -13.33 -16.12 -2.29
N GLY A 373 -12.03 -16.03 -2.59
CA GLY A 373 -11.50 -15.26 -3.71
C GLY A 373 -10.02 -15.50 -3.95
N PRO A 374 -9.36 -14.63 -4.74
CA PRO A 374 -7.93 -14.73 -5.03
C PRO A 374 -7.07 -14.74 -3.76
N VAL A 375 -5.93 -15.44 -3.80
CA VAL A 375 -5.00 -15.62 -2.66
C VAL A 375 -3.56 -15.23 -2.99
N LYS A 376 -3.33 -14.48 -4.06
CA LYS A 376 -1.98 -14.25 -4.60
C LYS A 376 -1.18 -13.24 -3.79
N ARG A 377 -1.82 -12.18 -3.31
CA ARG A 377 -1.16 -11.09 -2.58
C ARG A 377 -1.96 -10.62 -1.36
N PRO A 378 -2.05 -11.47 -0.31
CA PRO A 378 -2.74 -11.09 0.92
C PRO A 378 -1.94 -10.14 1.81
N PHE A 379 -0.61 -10.15 1.67
CA PHE A 379 0.30 -9.38 2.50
C PHE A 379 1.42 -8.76 1.68
N VAL A 380 1.75 -7.50 2.00
CA VAL A 380 2.85 -6.76 1.35
C VAL A 380 3.81 -6.21 2.41
N GLN A 381 5.02 -6.76 2.43
CA GLN A 381 6.11 -6.27 3.26
C GLN A 381 6.86 -5.13 2.55
N TYR A 382 7.02 -4.00 3.22
CA TYR A 382 7.80 -2.90 2.69
C TYR A 382 9.28 -3.28 2.59
N LYS A 383 9.86 -2.91 1.44
CA LYS A 383 11.30 -2.90 1.16
C LYS A 383 11.60 -1.61 0.42
N GLN A 384 12.70 -0.93 0.75
CA GLN A 384 13.10 0.29 0.05
C GLN A 384 13.56 -0.07 -1.38
N PRO A 385 12.88 0.39 -2.45
CA PRO A 385 13.36 0.20 -3.81
C PRO A 385 14.68 0.95 -4.01
N THR A 386 15.55 0.36 -4.83
CA THR A 386 16.84 0.95 -5.19
C THR A 386 16.73 1.57 -6.58
N VAL A 387 17.10 2.84 -6.73
CA VAL A 387 17.32 3.46 -8.04
C VAL A 387 18.82 3.54 -8.32
N SER A 388 19.20 3.11 -9.52
CA SER A 388 20.57 3.20 -10.05
C SER A 388 20.54 3.82 -11.44
N TYR A 389 21.46 4.73 -11.74
CA TYR A 389 21.51 5.40 -13.04
C TYR A 389 22.93 5.73 -13.45
N GLN A 390 23.14 5.80 -14.76
CA GLN A 390 24.43 6.14 -15.37
C GLN A 390 24.22 6.99 -16.61
N SER A 391 25.19 7.87 -16.86
CA SER A 391 25.29 8.74 -18.03
C SER A 391 26.40 8.24 -18.95
N HIS A 392 26.16 8.26 -20.25
CA HIS A 392 27.20 8.20 -21.27
C HIS A 392 27.72 9.61 -21.50
N VAL A 393 29.00 9.85 -21.19
CA VAL A 393 29.64 11.17 -21.26
C VAL A 393 30.58 11.23 -22.44
N GLN A 394 30.58 12.37 -23.14
CA GLN A 394 31.51 12.68 -24.22
C GLN A 394 32.96 12.31 -23.86
N ASP A 395 33.62 11.60 -24.78
CA ASP A 395 35.02 11.16 -24.69
C ASP A 395 35.36 10.34 -23.42
N LYS A 396 34.35 9.86 -22.69
CA LYS A 396 34.51 9.02 -21.50
C LYS A 396 33.67 7.74 -21.55
N GLY A 397 32.62 7.72 -22.36
CA GLY A 397 31.70 6.60 -22.43
C GLY A 397 30.78 6.51 -21.21
N TRP A 398 30.31 5.30 -20.92
CA TRP A 398 29.46 5.03 -19.74
C TRP A 398 30.24 5.24 -18.45
N GLN A 399 29.72 6.11 -17.58
CA GLN A 399 30.25 6.28 -16.23
C GLN A 399 29.74 5.17 -15.32
N ALA A 400 30.42 4.92 -14.19
CA ALA A 400 29.94 3.99 -13.18
C ALA A 400 28.51 4.40 -12.70
N PRO A 401 27.60 3.44 -12.45
CA PRO A 401 26.28 3.76 -11.94
C PRO A 401 26.31 4.45 -10.58
N SER A 402 25.57 5.55 -10.46
CA SER A 402 25.27 6.20 -9.18
C SER A 402 23.97 5.65 -8.60
N THR A 403 23.85 5.71 -7.28
CA THR A 403 22.63 5.40 -6.54
C THR A 403 21.89 6.68 -6.14
N SER A 404 20.70 6.50 -5.56
CA SER A 404 19.77 7.54 -5.15
C SER A 404 20.41 8.82 -4.58
N GLY A 405 20.20 9.95 -5.25
CA GLY A 405 20.61 11.29 -4.81
C GLY A 405 22.08 11.65 -5.05
N GLN A 406 22.83 10.85 -5.80
CA GLN A 406 24.23 11.17 -6.14
C GLN A 406 24.36 11.68 -7.58
N PRO A 407 25.13 12.74 -7.86
CA PRO A 407 25.31 13.21 -9.24
C PRO A 407 25.96 12.12 -10.11
N ASN A 408 25.54 12.01 -11.37
CA ASN A 408 26.14 11.13 -12.36
C ASN A 408 26.38 11.86 -13.69
N GLY A 409 27.65 12.06 -14.04
CA GLY A 409 28.06 12.81 -15.23
C GLY A 409 29.44 13.45 -15.06
N SER A 410 29.63 14.64 -15.61
CA SER A 410 30.91 15.35 -15.73
C SER A 410 30.79 16.84 -15.39
N ILE A 411 30.20 17.14 -14.22
CA ILE A 411 30.03 18.51 -13.71
C ILE A 411 31.36 19.27 -13.79
N GLY A 412 31.34 20.47 -14.38
CA GLY A 412 32.48 21.39 -14.40
C GLY A 412 33.62 20.99 -15.35
N GLN A 413 33.47 19.90 -16.11
CA GLN A 413 34.50 19.43 -17.06
C GLN A 413 34.19 19.83 -18.50
N SER A 414 33.12 20.61 -18.72
CA SER A 414 32.64 21.05 -20.03
C SER A 414 32.35 19.91 -21.00
N LYS A 415 31.95 18.74 -20.47
CA LYS A 415 31.60 17.54 -21.25
C LYS A 415 30.09 17.28 -21.19
N ARG A 416 29.52 16.90 -22.33
CA ARG A 416 28.07 16.61 -22.47
C ARG A 416 27.72 15.18 -22.06
N VAL A 417 26.55 15.03 -21.46
CA VAL A 417 25.80 13.77 -21.43
C VAL A 417 25.21 13.54 -22.82
N GLU A 418 25.34 12.31 -23.34
CA GLU A 418 24.86 11.90 -24.66
C GLU A 418 23.75 10.84 -24.57
N ALA A 419 23.74 10.05 -23.50
CA ALA A 419 22.70 9.08 -23.20
C ALA A 419 22.61 8.79 -21.69
N ILE A 420 21.49 8.23 -21.25
CA ILE A 420 21.25 7.81 -19.87
C ILE A 420 20.65 6.40 -19.85
N LYS A 421 20.93 5.68 -18.76
CA LYS A 421 20.22 4.46 -18.34
C LYS A 421 19.80 4.64 -16.88
N VAL A 422 18.55 4.34 -16.59
CA VAL A 422 17.96 4.40 -15.25
C VAL A 422 17.28 3.06 -14.97
N ASN A 423 17.48 2.53 -13.77
CA ASN A 423 16.94 1.26 -13.34
C ASN A 423 16.40 1.35 -11.91
N VAL A 424 15.25 0.74 -11.68
CA VAL A 424 14.70 0.49 -10.34
C VAL A 424 14.69 -1.01 -10.07
N SER A 425 15.27 -1.42 -8.96
CA SER A 425 15.30 -2.80 -8.46
C SER A 425 14.76 -2.89 -7.02
N ASN A 426 14.54 -4.12 -6.55
CA ASN A 426 14.06 -4.40 -5.19
C ASN A 426 12.74 -3.70 -4.82
N ALA A 427 11.89 -3.42 -5.81
CA ALA A 427 10.59 -2.81 -5.57
C ALA A 427 9.67 -3.77 -4.80
N PRO A 428 8.99 -3.30 -3.73
CA PRO A 428 8.09 -4.14 -2.93
C PRO A 428 6.73 -4.38 -3.62
N VAL A 429 6.51 -3.76 -4.77
CA VAL A 429 5.25 -3.75 -5.53
C VAL A 429 5.55 -3.78 -7.03
N SER A 430 4.53 -4.11 -7.83
CA SER A 430 4.62 -4.10 -9.29
C SER A 430 4.84 -2.70 -9.86
N GLY A 431 5.51 -2.59 -11.01
CA GLY A 431 5.81 -1.32 -11.66
C GLY A 431 7.24 -1.21 -12.16
N SER A 432 7.54 -0.13 -12.86
CA SER A 432 8.87 0.14 -13.43
C SER A 432 9.20 1.63 -13.40
N ILE A 433 10.36 2.00 -13.92
CA ILE A 433 10.71 3.37 -14.28
C ILE A 433 10.70 3.51 -15.80
N GLU A 434 10.20 4.65 -16.26
CA GLU A 434 10.26 5.06 -17.65
C GLU A 434 10.91 6.43 -17.77
N TYR A 435 11.68 6.64 -18.82
CA TYR A 435 12.40 7.89 -19.04
C TYR A 435 12.64 8.13 -20.51
N ARG A 436 12.85 9.39 -20.85
CA ARG A 436 13.23 9.83 -22.20
C ARG A 436 14.13 11.05 -22.14
N THR A 437 14.86 11.28 -23.21
CA THR A 437 15.74 12.44 -23.39
C THR A 437 15.33 13.28 -24.61
N HIS A 438 15.60 14.57 -24.52
CA HIS A 438 15.61 15.51 -25.63
C HIS A 438 17.04 15.64 -26.15
N VAL A 439 17.30 15.16 -27.36
CA VAL A 439 18.64 15.10 -27.94
C VAL A 439 18.79 16.16 -29.02
N GLN A 440 19.96 16.81 -29.07
CA GLN A 440 20.32 17.77 -30.11
C GLN A 440 19.97 17.26 -31.52
N ASN A 441 19.29 18.09 -32.30
CA ASN A 441 18.86 17.83 -33.69
C ASN A 441 17.96 16.59 -33.88
N ILE A 442 17.47 15.98 -32.80
CA ILE A 442 16.52 14.85 -32.83
C ILE A 442 15.23 15.24 -32.11
N GLY A 443 15.33 15.98 -31.01
CA GLY A 443 14.21 16.31 -30.14
C GLY A 443 13.92 15.22 -29.11
N TRP A 444 12.68 15.18 -28.64
CA TRP A 444 12.23 14.19 -27.66
C TRP A 444 12.16 12.79 -28.27
N GLN A 445 12.87 11.84 -27.67
CA GLN A 445 12.73 10.43 -27.98
C GLN A 445 11.53 9.79 -27.26
N LYS A 446 11.15 8.57 -27.68
CA LYS A 446 10.14 7.77 -26.97
C LYS A 446 10.62 7.40 -25.56
N TYR A 447 9.67 7.19 -24.66
CA TYR A 447 9.98 6.62 -23.35
C TYR A 447 10.57 5.21 -23.51
N VAL A 448 11.57 4.92 -22.70
CA VAL A 448 12.16 3.60 -22.53
C VAL A 448 12.05 3.16 -21.08
N ALA A 449 11.95 1.86 -20.86
CA ALA A 449 11.81 1.27 -19.53
C ALA A 449 13.17 0.97 -18.86
N ASN A 450 13.13 0.49 -17.62
CA ASN A 450 14.25 -0.02 -16.82
C ASN A 450 15.47 -0.48 -17.66
N ASN A 451 16.62 0.16 -17.41
CA ASN A 451 17.94 -0.15 -17.96
C ASN A 451 18.09 -0.06 -19.50
N LYS A 452 17.08 0.43 -20.23
CA LYS A 452 17.18 0.68 -21.68
C LYS A 452 17.84 2.02 -21.99
N LEU A 453 18.52 2.11 -23.13
CA LEU A 453 19.21 3.34 -23.51
C LEU A 453 18.19 4.43 -23.90
N SER A 454 18.33 5.63 -23.33
CA SER A 454 17.71 6.86 -23.83
C SER A 454 18.79 7.88 -24.17
N GLY A 455 18.77 8.43 -25.37
CA GLY A 455 19.83 9.28 -25.93
C GLY A 455 20.48 8.67 -27.16
N THR A 456 21.74 8.99 -27.40
CA THR A 456 22.58 8.42 -28.47
C THR A 456 23.99 8.17 -27.98
N THR A 457 24.63 7.12 -28.48
CA THR A 457 26.07 6.85 -28.28
C THR A 457 26.79 6.91 -29.62
N GLY A 458 27.98 7.49 -29.68
CA GLY A 458 28.81 7.55 -30.89
C GLY A 458 28.33 8.53 -31.98
N GLN A 459 27.28 9.34 -31.72
CA GLN A 459 26.78 10.34 -32.65
C GLN A 459 27.21 11.77 -32.32
N SER A 460 27.96 11.97 -31.23
CA SER A 460 28.40 13.28 -30.75
C SER A 460 27.27 14.29 -30.49
N LYS A 461 26.07 13.81 -30.11
CA LYS A 461 24.90 14.66 -29.82
C LYS A 461 24.68 14.78 -28.32
N ARG A 462 24.50 16.01 -27.83
CA ARG A 462 24.18 16.29 -26.42
C ARG A 462 22.72 15.96 -26.11
N VAL A 463 22.48 15.48 -24.89
CA VAL A 463 21.19 15.55 -24.23
C VAL A 463 21.02 16.97 -23.66
N GLU A 464 19.88 17.59 -23.94
CA GLU A 464 19.56 18.97 -23.51
C GLU A 464 18.52 18.99 -22.39
N ALA A 465 17.62 18.00 -22.38
CA ALA A 465 16.62 17.80 -21.33
C ALA A 465 16.27 16.32 -21.18
N TYR A 466 15.67 15.96 -20.05
CA TYR A 466 15.16 14.62 -19.79
C TYR A 466 13.92 14.65 -18.89
N ASP A 467 13.23 13.52 -18.89
CA ASP A 467 11.94 13.33 -18.25
C ASP A 467 11.87 11.90 -17.71
N VAL A 468 11.40 11.72 -16.47
CA VAL A 468 11.42 10.45 -15.73
C VAL A 468 10.10 10.26 -14.97
N ARG A 469 9.54 9.04 -15.05
CA ARG A 469 8.31 8.67 -14.35
C ARG A 469 8.33 7.24 -13.86
N LEU A 470 7.50 6.96 -12.85
CA LEU A 470 7.23 5.61 -12.39
C LEU A 470 5.94 5.09 -13.02
N THR A 471 5.82 3.77 -13.14
CA THR A 471 4.64 3.08 -13.65
C THR A 471 4.13 2.02 -12.69
N GLY A 472 2.91 1.50 -12.93
CA GLY A 472 2.30 0.46 -12.11
C GLY A 472 1.99 0.90 -10.68
N GLU A 473 1.97 -0.04 -9.75
CA GLU A 473 1.75 0.25 -8.33
C GLU A 473 2.89 1.03 -7.69
N LEU A 474 4.12 0.89 -8.19
CA LEU A 474 5.28 1.65 -7.73
C LEU A 474 5.00 3.17 -7.75
N ALA A 475 4.33 3.67 -8.80
CA ALA A 475 3.94 5.07 -8.93
C ALA A 475 2.87 5.54 -7.91
N LYS A 476 2.10 4.60 -7.33
CA LYS A 476 1.11 4.90 -6.28
C LYS A 476 1.77 5.09 -4.92
N HIS A 477 2.92 4.48 -4.69
CA HIS A 477 3.58 4.45 -3.38
C HIS A 477 4.87 5.28 -3.33
N PHE A 478 5.46 5.61 -4.48
CA PHE A 478 6.70 6.36 -4.59
C PHE A 478 6.58 7.51 -5.59
N ASP A 479 7.40 8.51 -5.37
CA ASP A 479 7.69 9.61 -6.27
C ASP A 479 9.15 9.48 -6.74
N VAL A 480 9.42 9.77 -8.01
CA VAL A 480 10.78 9.91 -8.54
C VAL A 480 11.10 11.39 -8.66
N TYR A 481 12.09 11.85 -7.89
CA TYR A 481 12.63 13.20 -7.88
C TYR A 481 13.91 13.26 -8.69
N TYR A 482 14.09 14.29 -9.50
CA TYR A 482 15.28 14.40 -10.33
C TYR A 482 15.62 15.85 -10.70
N ARG A 483 16.90 16.09 -10.96
CA ARG A 483 17.45 17.39 -11.39
C ARG A 483 18.68 17.19 -12.27
N GLY A 484 19.13 18.26 -12.92
CA GLY A 484 20.25 18.20 -13.86
C GLY A 484 21.23 19.34 -13.64
N HIS A 485 22.51 19.09 -13.91
CA HIS A 485 23.48 20.16 -14.05
C HIS A 485 23.53 20.58 -15.52
N ILE A 486 23.12 21.81 -15.82
CA ILE A 486 22.96 22.32 -17.18
C ILE A 486 24.04 23.37 -17.44
N GLU A 487 24.68 23.30 -18.61
CA GLU A 487 25.67 24.30 -19.03
C GLU A 487 25.15 25.74 -18.84
N LYS A 488 26.00 26.63 -18.31
CA LYS A 488 25.73 28.07 -18.04
C LYS A 488 24.61 28.37 -17.03
N ILE A 489 23.84 27.37 -16.60
CA ILE A 489 22.77 27.50 -15.58
C ILE A 489 23.22 26.91 -14.25
N GLY A 490 23.92 25.78 -14.27
CA GLY A 490 24.30 25.02 -13.08
C GLY A 490 23.24 23.99 -12.68
N ASN A 491 23.16 23.68 -11.38
CA ASN A 491 22.16 22.74 -10.88
C ASN A 491 20.76 23.32 -11.01
N SER A 492 19.89 22.61 -11.73
CA SER A 492 18.48 22.93 -11.79
C SER A 492 17.80 22.71 -10.43
N GLY A 493 16.61 23.28 -10.28
CA GLY A 493 15.67 22.86 -9.25
C GLY A 493 15.30 21.38 -9.38
N TRP A 494 14.78 20.80 -8.29
CA TRP A 494 14.21 19.46 -8.30
C TRP A 494 12.84 19.47 -9.00
N ASN A 495 12.61 18.47 -9.83
CA ASN A 495 11.30 18.13 -10.37
C ASN A 495 10.93 16.69 -10.00
N LYS A 496 9.69 16.27 -10.28
CA LYS A 496 9.24 14.89 -10.04
C LYS A 496 8.23 14.40 -11.06
N ASN A 497 8.08 13.08 -11.16
CA ASN A 497 6.98 12.37 -11.83
C ASN A 497 6.49 12.99 -13.15
N SER A 498 7.27 12.85 -14.23
CA SER A 498 6.99 13.37 -15.57
C SER A 498 7.23 14.88 -15.78
N GLY A 499 7.91 15.56 -14.85
CA GLY A 499 8.35 16.95 -15.02
C GLY A 499 9.63 17.09 -15.83
N ILE A 500 9.75 18.10 -16.69
CA ILE A 500 10.96 18.23 -17.53
C ILE A 500 12.12 18.82 -16.71
N VAL A 501 13.31 18.28 -16.89
CA VAL A 501 14.57 18.83 -16.37
C VAL A 501 15.51 19.11 -17.54
N GLY A 502 16.07 20.32 -17.62
CA GLY A 502 17.04 20.69 -18.65
C GLY A 502 16.72 22.02 -19.34
N SER A 503 17.04 22.11 -20.62
CA SER A 503 16.65 23.25 -21.45
C SER A 503 16.30 22.85 -22.88
N SER A 504 15.57 23.72 -23.58
CA SER A 504 15.29 23.55 -25.01
C SER A 504 15.50 24.86 -25.78
N GLY A 505 16.03 24.76 -27.00
CA GLY A 505 16.22 25.90 -27.90
C GLY A 505 17.37 26.85 -27.55
N PHE A 506 18.13 26.60 -26.46
CA PHE A 506 19.35 27.34 -26.11
C PHE A 506 20.65 26.64 -26.52
N SER A 507 20.55 25.39 -26.99
CA SER A 507 21.71 24.54 -27.30
C SER A 507 22.61 24.20 -26.11
N LEU A 508 22.09 24.24 -24.87
CA LEU A 508 22.84 23.92 -23.66
C LEU A 508 22.87 22.41 -23.44
N ARG A 509 24.05 21.88 -23.10
CA ARG A 509 24.20 20.46 -22.71
C ARG A 509 23.78 20.24 -21.25
N LEU A 510 23.24 19.06 -20.98
CA LEU A 510 23.32 18.47 -19.64
C LEU A 510 24.75 17.95 -19.41
N GLU A 511 25.29 18.21 -18.23
CA GLU A 511 26.60 17.74 -17.77
C GLU A 511 26.46 16.61 -16.74
N ALA A 512 25.39 16.58 -15.97
CA ALA A 512 25.09 15.49 -15.03
C ALA A 512 23.60 15.41 -14.69
N ILE A 513 23.18 14.26 -14.18
CA ILE A 513 21.84 14.00 -13.65
C ILE A 513 21.90 13.53 -12.19
N GLU A 514 20.84 13.77 -11.45
CA GLU A 514 20.64 13.26 -10.10
C GLU A 514 19.19 12.79 -9.97
N ILE A 515 18.98 11.57 -9.48
CA ILE A 515 17.67 10.93 -9.36
C ILE A 515 17.54 10.31 -7.98
N GLN A 516 16.39 10.52 -7.33
CA GLN A 516 16.07 9.98 -6.03
C GLN A 516 14.66 9.37 -6.05
N LEU A 517 14.51 8.18 -5.48
CA LEU A 517 13.19 7.64 -5.17
C LEU A 517 12.81 8.01 -3.75
N VAL A 518 11.62 8.59 -3.59
CA VAL A 518 11.08 8.95 -2.28
C VAL A 518 9.72 8.29 -2.14
N ARG A 519 9.49 7.61 -1.01
CA ARG A 519 8.15 7.11 -0.70
C ARG A 519 7.20 8.29 -0.53
N LYS A 520 5.98 8.17 -1.05
CA LYS A 520 4.96 9.21 -0.83
C LYS A 520 4.71 9.42 0.66
N GLU A 521 4.31 10.64 1.01
CA GLU A 521 4.09 11.07 2.40
C GLU A 521 5.36 11.10 3.27
N HIS A 522 6.56 10.95 2.67
CA HIS A 522 7.84 11.13 3.37
C HIS A 522 8.51 12.45 2.94
N LYS A 523 9.45 12.92 3.77
CA LYS A 523 10.26 14.12 3.47
C LYS A 523 10.94 13.96 2.11
N ALA A 524 10.78 14.95 1.25
CA ALA A 524 11.28 14.94 -0.12
C ALA A 524 11.95 16.29 -0.47
N PRO A 525 12.75 16.35 -1.56
CA PRO A 525 13.30 17.61 -2.05
C PRO A 525 12.20 18.62 -2.43
N SER A 526 12.42 19.89 -2.10
CA SER A 526 11.53 20.98 -2.51
C SER A 526 11.60 21.20 -4.01
N LEU A 527 10.44 21.24 -4.67
CA LEU A 527 10.37 21.49 -6.11
C LEU A 527 10.71 22.96 -6.41
N SER A 528 11.43 23.18 -7.51
CA SER A 528 11.73 24.53 -8.01
C SER A 528 12.02 24.48 -9.51
N LYS A 529 12.25 25.65 -10.14
CA LYS A 529 12.40 25.75 -11.60
C LYS A 529 13.50 24.81 -12.10
N SER A 530 13.12 23.86 -12.96
CA SER A 530 13.99 22.81 -13.46
C SER A 530 14.17 22.81 -14.98
N PHE A 531 13.38 23.62 -15.69
CA PHE A 531 13.35 23.67 -17.14
C PHE A 531 13.32 25.10 -17.66
N TRP A 532 14.09 25.36 -18.72
CA TRP A 532 14.16 26.64 -19.41
C TRP A 532 14.02 26.45 -20.91
N GLU A 533 13.07 27.13 -21.51
CA GLU A 533 12.79 27.05 -22.94
C GLU A 533 13.04 28.40 -23.62
N ASN A 534 13.64 28.37 -24.81
CA ASN A 534 13.86 29.56 -25.62
C ASN A 534 12.58 30.03 -26.34
N LYS A 535 11.55 30.37 -25.56
CA LYS A 535 10.22 30.77 -26.05
C LYS A 535 10.01 32.28 -25.97
N SER A 536 10.10 32.84 -24.78
CA SER A 536 9.95 34.28 -24.53
C SER A 536 10.36 34.61 -23.10
N ALA A 537 10.77 35.85 -22.88
CA ALA A 537 10.97 36.43 -21.56
C ALA A 537 10.60 37.91 -21.60
N GLU A 538 9.98 38.43 -20.54
CA GLU A 538 9.67 39.85 -20.40
C GLU A 538 9.88 40.27 -18.96
N LEU A 539 10.80 41.20 -18.75
CA LEU A 539 11.17 41.74 -17.45
C LEU A 539 10.49 43.10 -17.30
N ASN A 540 10.02 43.41 -16.09
CA ASN A 540 9.44 44.70 -15.77
C ASN A 540 10.53 45.77 -15.56
N VAL A 541 11.31 46.04 -16.60
CA VAL A 541 12.35 47.07 -16.59
C VAL A 541 11.68 48.45 -16.56
N PRO A 542 11.98 49.36 -15.64
CA PRO A 542 11.39 50.70 -15.66
C PRO A 542 11.91 51.52 -16.85
N PHE A 543 11.12 52.47 -17.34
CA PHE A 543 11.60 53.48 -18.29
C PHE A 543 12.09 54.70 -17.51
N ILE A 544 13.32 55.14 -17.78
CA ILE A 544 13.90 56.37 -17.23
C ILE A 544 14.28 57.25 -18.42
N ASN A 545 13.55 58.36 -18.59
CA ASN A 545 13.77 59.31 -19.68
C ASN A 545 14.99 60.19 -19.40
N GLN A 546 16.03 60.10 -20.23
CA GLN A 546 17.25 60.91 -20.07
C GLN A 546 16.98 62.41 -20.29
N TYR A 547 16.08 62.76 -21.21
CA TYR A 547 15.76 64.16 -21.51
C TYR A 547 14.94 64.82 -20.39
N ALA A 548 14.10 64.05 -19.69
CA ALA A 548 13.35 64.56 -18.54
C ALA A 548 14.26 64.98 -17.37
N SER A 549 15.52 64.52 -17.34
CA SER A 549 16.53 64.90 -16.34
C SER A 549 17.59 65.85 -16.91
N ASN A 550 17.36 66.44 -18.09
CA ASN A 550 18.27 67.34 -18.80
C ASN A 550 19.69 66.76 -19.01
N VAL A 551 19.77 65.46 -19.33
CA VAL A 551 21.04 64.73 -19.57
C VAL A 551 21.03 64.14 -20.98
N PRO A 552 21.23 64.98 -22.03
CA PRO A 552 21.11 64.56 -23.43
C PRO A 552 22.11 63.46 -23.82
N MET A 553 23.22 63.30 -23.10
CA MET A 553 24.22 62.24 -23.31
C MET A 553 24.25 61.22 -22.15
N GLY A 554 23.11 60.97 -21.50
CA GLY A 554 23.01 60.13 -20.29
C GLY A 554 22.54 58.68 -20.51
N CYS A 555 22.56 58.17 -21.75
CA CYS A 555 21.89 56.91 -22.11
C CYS A 555 22.44 55.69 -21.36
N GLU A 556 23.74 55.63 -21.08
CA GLU A 556 24.40 54.55 -20.34
C GLU A 556 23.98 54.51 -18.87
N ALA A 557 24.02 55.67 -18.21
CA ALA A 557 23.63 55.79 -16.82
C ALA A 557 22.14 55.51 -16.64
N ALA A 558 21.29 56.03 -17.54
CA ALA A 558 19.87 55.75 -17.53
C ALA A 558 19.59 54.25 -17.71
N SER A 559 20.21 53.61 -18.70
CA SER A 559 20.03 52.18 -18.97
C SER A 559 20.51 51.30 -17.80
N LEU A 560 21.70 51.58 -17.26
CA LEU A 560 22.21 50.86 -16.11
C LEU A 560 21.31 51.02 -14.89
N LEU A 561 20.80 52.23 -14.62
CA LEU A 561 19.86 52.47 -13.54
C LEU A 561 18.53 51.73 -13.76
N GLN A 562 18.02 51.69 -14.99
CA GLN A 562 16.83 50.88 -15.33
C GLN A 562 17.06 49.40 -15.02
N ALA A 563 18.21 48.85 -15.44
CA ALA A 563 18.56 47.45 -15.19
C ALA A 563 18.74 47.15 -13.69
N LEU A 564 19.42 48.02 -12.94
CA LEU A 564 19.58 47.91 -11.48
C LEU A 564 18.23 47.90 -10.75
N LYS A 565 17.35 48.86 -11.08
CA LYS A 565 16.03 48.98 -10.44
C LYS A 565 15.13 47.78 -10.70
N THR A 566 15.27 47.11 -11.84
CA THR A 566 14.52 45.90 -12.19
C THR A 566 14.73 44.79 -11.16
N LEU A 567 15.96 44.62 -10.68
CA LEU A 567 16.32 43.63 -9.64
C LEU A 567 16.27 44.22 -8.23
N GLY A 568 15.84 45.46 -8.11
CA GLY A 568 15.67 46.13 -6.84
C GLY A 568 16.93 46.74 -6.24
N TYR A 569 18.01 46.86 -7.02
CA TYR A 569 19.16 47.69 -6.68
C TYR A 569 18.89 49.16 -7.03
N ALA A 570 19.56 50.08 -6.33
CA ALA A 570 19.47 51.53 -6.57
C ALA A 570 18.02 52.09 -6.71
N LYS A 571 17.02 51.48 -6.04
CA LYS A 571 15.59 51.82 -6.20
C LYS A 571 15.30 53.31 -6.04
N ASN A 572 15.92 53.92 -5.04
CA ASN A 572 15.66 55.30 -4.62
C ASN A 572 16.50 56.35 -5.36
N TYR A 573 17.43 55.92 -6.22
CA TYR A 573 18.25 56.86 -7.00
C TYR A 573 17.41 57.55 -8.09
N THR A 574 17.51 58.87 -8.16
CA THR A 574 17.14 59.61 -9.37
C THR A 574 18.25 59.47 -10.42
N LEU A 575 17.96 59.74 -11.69
CA LEU A 575 18.99 59.67 -12.74
C LEU A 575 20.12 60.68 -12.48
N THR A 576 19.81 61.89 -12.06
CA THR A 576 20.80 62.92 -11.73
C THR A 576 21.68 62.52 -10.55
N ALA A 577 21.09 62.00 -9.46
CA ALA A 577 21.87 61.53 -8.31
C ALA A 577 22.79 60.37 -8.68
N PHE A 578 22.33 59.48 -9.56
CA PHE A 578 23.14 58.38 -10.08
C PHE A 578 24.30 58.92 -10.92
N LEU A 579 24.02 59.80 -11.89
CA LEU A 579 25.04 60.40 -12.77
C LEU A 579 26.13 61.16 -12.02
N ASN A 580 25.82 61.82 -10.91
CA ASN A 580 26.82 62.52 -10.09
C ASN A 580 27.93 61.61 -9.55
N GLU A 581 27.66 60.30 -9.43
CA GLU A 581 28.63 59.31 -8.97
C GLU A 581 29.32 58.57 -10.12
N MET A 582 28.95 58.87 -11.38
CA MET A 582 29.54 58.25 -12.57
C MET A 582 30.99 58.71 -12.74
N PRO A 583 31.95 57.79 -12.95
CA PRO A 583 33.33 58.18 -13.18
C PRO A 583 33.45 58.95 -14.48
N ILE A 584 34.00 60.17 -14.43
CA ILE A 584 34.37 60.95 -15.61
C ILE A 584 35.78 60.56 -16.05
N SER A 585 35.98 60.38 -17.35
CA SER A 585 37.26 60.01 -17.93
C SER A 585 38.26 61.17 -17.81
N TYR A 586 39.42 60.92 -17.23
CA TYR A 586 40.47 61.93 -17.02
C TYR A 586 41.16 62.38 -18.33
N ASN A 587 41.06 61.58 -19.38
CA ASN A 587 41.72 61.82 -20.68
C ASN A 587 40.74 61.84 -21.86
N ASN A 588 39.43 61.86 -21.61
CA ASN A 588 38.38 61.69 -22.63
C ASN A 588 38.44 60.34 -23.39
N ASP A 589 39.05 59.31 -22.81
CA ASP A 589 38.94 57.93 -23.29
C ASP A 589 37.75 57.23 -22.62
N PRO A 590 36.74 56.77 -23.37
CA PRO A 590 35.57 56.07 -22.83
C PRO A 590 35.90 54.73 -22.17
N ASN A 591 37.13 54.20 -22.32
CA ASN A 591 37.63 53.04 -21.59
C ASN A 591 37.95 53.33 -20.11
N ASN A 592 38.15 54.60 -19.74
CA ASN A 592 38.56 55.02 -18.39
C ASN A 592 37.42 55.65 -17.56
N GLY A 593 36.24 55.85 -18.16
CA GLY A 593 35.10 56.55 -17.56
C GLY A 593 34.24 57.18 -18.64
N PHE A 594 33.28 58.01 -18.27
CA PHE A 594 32.49 58.78 -19.22
C PHE A 594 33.34 59.91 -19.81
N ALA A 595 33.55 59.90 -21.13
CA ALA A 595 34.29 60.94 -21.84
C ALA A 595 33.38 62.17 -22.09
N GLY A 596 33.91 63.38 -21.86
CA GLY A 596 33.13 64.62 -21.96
C GLY A 596 32.14 64.84 -20.81
N ASN A 597 31.03 65.53 -21.09
CA ASN A 597 30.04 65.92 -20.08
C ASN A 597 28.63 65.41 -20.45
N PRO A 598 27.94 64.62 -19.60
CA PRO A 598 26.64 64.03 -19.96
C PRO A 598 25.48 65.03 -20.05
N TYR A 599 25.64 66.25 -19.51
CA TYR A 599 24.60 67.29 -19.45
C TYR A 599 24.57 68.20 -20.69
N ILE A 600 25.58 68.15 -21.55
CA ILE A 600 25.68 68.99 -22.75
C ILE A 600 26.12 68.16 -23.96
N ILE A 601 25.66 68.54 -25.15
CA ILE A 601 26.16 67.97 -26.41
C ILE A 601 27.42 68.75 -26.79
N MET A 602 28.55 68.07 -26.90
CA MET A 602 29.85 68.66 -27.21
C MET A 602 30.15 68.52 -28.70
N THR A 603 30.67 69.59 -29.32
CA THR A 603 31.03 69.64 -30.75
C THR A 603 32.55 69.66 -30.99
N ASN A 604 33.34 69.43 -29.94
CA ASN A 604 34.81 69.55 -29.95
C ASN A 604 35.55 68.25 -30.28
N GLY A 605 34.89 67.30 -30.95
CA GLY A 605 35.51 66.02 -31.34
C GLY A 605 35.72 65.01 -30.20
N VAL A 606 35.05 65.17 -29.05
CA VAL A 606 35.04 64.19 -27.97
C VAL A 606 33.93 63.15 -28.21
N TYR A 607 34.28 61.86 -28.16
CA TYR A 607 33.29 60.77 -28.18
C TYR A 607 32.61 60.65 -26.81
N GLN A 608 31.43 61.22 -26.66
CA GLN A 608 30.75 61.27 -25.36
C GLN A 608 30.06 59.93 -25.03
N SER A 609 30.74 59.08 -24.26
CA SER A 609 30.21 57.79 -23.82
C SER A 609 31.04 57.21 -22.67
N ILE A 610 30.53 56.16 -22.03
CA ILE A 610 31.27 55.25 -21.14
C ILE A 610 31.14 53.82 -21.65
N PHE A 611 32.26 53.10 -21.83
CA PHE A 611 32.23 51.73 -22.35
C PHE A 611 31.87 50.67 -21.30
N ALA A 612 31.53 49.48 -21.78
CA ALA A 612 30.93 48.41 -20.98
C ALA A 612 31.77 48.03 -19.74
N GLN A 613 33.10 48.07 -19.84
CA GLN A 613 33.99 47.74 -18.72
C GLN A 613 33.95 48.79 -17.60
N PRO A 614 34.23 50.09 -17.84
CA PRO A 614 34.09 51.11 -16.80
C PRO A 614 32.64 51.27 -16.32
N LEU A 615 31.63 51.11 -17.19
CA LEU A 615 30.22 51.08 -16.80
C LEU A 615 29.92 49.94 -15.81
N THR A 616 30.47 48.75 -16.05
CA THR A 616 30.38 47.59 -15.15
C THR A 616 31.06 47.88 -13.82
N THR A 617 32.30 48.39 -13.85
CA THR A 617 33.07 48.72 -12.64
C THR A 617 32.31 49.70 -11.76
N TRP A 618 31.70 50.72 -12.36
CA TRP A 618 30.86 51.66 -11.65
C TRP A 618 29.56 51.03 -11.14
N GLY A 619 28.85 50.25 -11.97
CA GLY A 619 27.61 49.58 -11.59
C GLY A 619 27.75 48.61 -10.41
N LYS A 620 28.93 47.98 -10.25
CA LYS A 620 29.24 47.10 -9.11
C LYS A 620 29.15 47.79 -7.75
N LYS A 621 29.17 49.13 -7.68
CA LYS A 621 28.92 49.88 -6.44
C LYS A 621 27.49 49.68 -5.90
N TYR A 622 26.53 49.34 -6.78
CA TYR A 622 25.11 49.32 -6.44
C TYR A 622 24.49 47.92 -6.44
N GLY A 623 25.06 46.98 -7.18
CA GLY A 623 24.51 45.63 -7.33
C GLY A 623 25.45 44.69 -8.06
N ASN A 624 25.00 43.47 -8.34
CA ASN A 624 25.79 42.47 -9.06
C ASN A 624 25.78 42.76 -10.56
N VAL A 625 26.79 43.48 -11.03
CA VAL A 625 26.94 43.91 -12.43
C VAL A 625 28.13 43.21 -13.09
N GLN A 626 27.95 42.70 -14.30
CA GLN A 626 28.99 42.01 -15.05
C GLN A 626 29.04 42.46 -16.52
N ASN A 627 30.24 42.71 -17.02
CA ASN A 627 30.51 42.90 -18.44
C ASN A 627 30.41 41.54 -19.14
N ILE A 628 29.49 41.43 -20.09
CA ILE A 628 29.33 40.24 -20.94
C ILE A 628 29.48 40.58 -22.42
N SER A 629 30.21 41.65 -22.72
CA SER A 629 30.46 42.07 -24.09
C SER A 629 31.09 40.93 -24.89
N GLY A 630 30.67 40.79 -26.15
CA GLY A 630 31.00 39.64 -27.02
C GLY A 630 29.98 38.51 -26.98
N SER A 631 29.01 38.53 -26.06
CA SER A 631 27.92 37.53 -25.96
C SER A 631 27.12 37.40 -27.26
N SER A 632 26.72 36.16 -27.58
CA SER A 632 25.83 35.90 -28.72
C SER A 632 24.38 36.32 -28.42
N ALA A 633 23.56 36.46 -29.46
CA ALA A 633 22.12 36.69 -29.30
C ALA A 633 21.42 35.58 -28.48
N SER A 634 21.90 34.33 -28.59
CA SER A 634 21.40 33.21 -27.77
C SER A 634 21.75 33.38 -26.29
N ASP A 635 22.96 33.90 -25.99
CA ASP A 635 23.37 34.19 -24.62
C ASP A 635 22.54 35.33 -24.01
N LEU A 636 22.23 36.38 -24.79
CA LEU A 636 21.34 37.46 -24.35
C LEU A 636 19.95 36.92 -23.99
N LYS A 637 19.35 36.11 -24.88
CA LYS A 637 18.05 35.45 -24.62
C LYS A 637 18.10 34.59 -23.37
N LEU A 638 19.17 33.81 -23.19
CA LEU A 638 19.36 33.01 -21.97
C LEU A 638 19.39 33.87 -20.71
N GLN A 639 20.14 34.99 -20.69
CA GLN A 639 20.17 35.88 -19.53
C GLN A 639 18.77 36.46 -19.22
N LEU A 640 18.03 36.89 -20.24
CA LEU A 640 16.64 37.37 -20.08
C LEU A 640 15.73 36.28 -19.51
N THR A 641 15.83 35.03 -19.99
CA THR A 641 15.08 33.87 -19.47
C THR A 641 15.44 33.48 -18.03
N LEU A 642 16.63 33.87 -17.60
CA LEU A 642 17.10 33.78 -16.22
C LEU A 642 16.71 35.00 -15.36
N GLY A 643 15.95 35.95 -15.90
CA GLY A 643 15.46 37.11 -15.17
C GLY A 643 16.43 38.30 -15.14
N ARG A 644 17.47 38.31 -15.99
CA ARG A 644 18.59 39.26 -15.89
C ARG A 644 18.47 40.34 -16.98
N PRO A 645 18.21 41.61 -16.63
CA PRO A 645 18.18 42.70 -17.60
C PRO A 645 19.60 43.00 -18.12
N ILE A 646 19.67 43.49 -19.35
CA ILE A 646 20.94 43.67 -20.08
C ILE A 646 21.00 45.08 -20.66
N VAL A 647 21.99 45.86 -20.25
CA VAL A 647 22.35 47.10 -20.95
C VAL A 647 23.12 46.72 -22.21
N VAL A 648 22.70 47.23 -23.36
CA VAL A 648 23.27 46.89 -24.68
C VAL A 648 23.66 48.14 -25.45
N TYR A 649 24.75 48.03 -26.20
CA TYR A 649 25.28 49.09 -27.07
C TYR A 649 24.83 48.79 -28.50
N VAL A 650 24.05 49.69 -29.09
CA VAL A 650 23.51 49.63 -30.45
C VAL A 650 23.71 50.96 -31.16
N THR A 651 23.14 51.15 -32.35
CA THR A 651 23.06 52.45 -33.00
C THR A 651 21.74 53.13 -32.67
N TYR A 652 21.74 54.46 -32.58
CA TYR A 652 20.55 55.27 -32.45
C TYR A 652 19.58 54.94 -33.59
N ASN A 653 18.30 54.75 -33.26
CA ASN A 653 17.25 54.28 -34.19
C ASN A 653 17.53 52.94 -34.91
N PHE A 654 18.56 52.20 -34.51
CA PHE A 654 19.07 51.03 -35.25
C PHE A 654 19.49 51.37 -36.69
N GLU A 655 19.92 52.61 -36.93
CA GLU A 655 20.40 53.07 -38.23
C GLU A 655 21.78 52.49 -38.57
N SER A 656 22.22 52.68 -39.81
CA SER A 656 23.58 52.31 -40.24
C SER A 656 24.62 53.04 -39.40
N PRO A 657 25.74 52.38 -39.03
CA PRO A 657 26.75 53.00 -38.19
C PRO A 657 27.46 54.13 -38.92
N THR A 658 27.65 55.25 -38.23
CA THR A 658 28.62 56.28 -38.59
C THR A 658 29.85 56.10 -37.72
N TYR A 659 31.05 56.26 -38.29
CA TYR A 659 32.29 56.01 -37.57
C TYR A 659 33.16 57.26 -37.48
N GLY A 660 33.61 57.54 -36.26
CA GLY A 660 34.63 58.53 -35.96
C GLY A 660 35.95 57.87 -35.61
N TYR A 661 37.03 58.64 -35.81
CA TYR A 661 38.38 58.25 -35.42
C TYR A 661 38.86 59.19 -34.32
N TYR A 662 39.09 58.60 -33.15
CA TYR A 662 39.52 59.28 -31.94
C TYR A 662 40.93 58.82 -31.58
N PHE A 663 41.60 59.55 -30.70
CA PHE A 663 42.97 59.22 -30.29
C PHE A 663 43.11 57.82 -29.68
N TRP A 664 42.03 57.28 -29.10
CA TRP A 664 41.96 55.94 -28.52
C TRP A 664 41.49 54.87 -29.52
N GLY A 665 41.04 55.25 -30.73
CA GLY A 665 40.63 54.32 -31.77
C GLY A 665 39.33 54.69 -32.50
N LYS A 666 38.71 53.69 -33.12
CA LYS A 666 37.49 53.83 -33.92
C LYS A 666 36.24 53.75 -33.04
N GLY A 667 35.39 54.77 -33.09
CA GLY A 667 34.10 54.83 -32.39
C GLY A 667 32.92 54.71 -33.35
N VAL A 668 31.73 54.40 -32.81
CA VAL A 668 30.45 54.44 -33.56
C VAL A 668 29.73 55.71 -33.14
N ASP A 669 29.80 56.78 -33.93
CA ASP A 669 29.39 58.13 -33.50
C ASP A 669 27.90 58.23 -33.23
N ASN A 670 27.09 57.42 -33.92
CA ASN A 670 25.67 57.29 -33.64
C ASN A 670 25.37 56.13 -32.68
N ALA A 671 26.28 55.78 -31.77
CA ALA A 671 26.02 54.80 -30.73
C ALA A 671 24.87 55.25 -29.80
N HIS A 672 24.11 54.27 -29.34
CA HIS A 672 23.05 54.46 -28.36
C HIS A 672 22.98 53.28 -27.41
N ILE A 673 22.76 53.56 -26.13
CA ILE A 673 22.74 52.55 -25.08
C ILE A 673 21.34 52.47 -24.48
N MET A 674 20.83 51.25 -24.39
CA MET A 674 19.48 50.95 -23.91
C MET A 674 19.44 49.67 -23.10
N THR A 675 18.35 49.43 -22.38
CA THR A 675 18.17 48.19 -21.60
C THR A 675 17.29 47.20 -22.34
N LEU A 676 17.83 46.04 -22.67
CA LEU A 676 17.10 44.88 -23.15
C LEU A 676 16.25 44.32 -22.01
N ALA A 677 14.94 44.33 -22.21
CA ALA A 677 13.94 43.96 -21.21
C ALA A 677 13.27 42.62 -21.52
N GLY A 678 13.38 42.10 -22.73
CA GLY A 678 12.72 40.85 -23.07
C GLY A 678 12.93 40.41 -24.51
N TYR A 679 12.34 39.27 -24.85
CA TYR A 679 12.30 38.74 -26.20
C TYR A 679 11.09 37.82 -26.41
N ASN A 680 10.75 37.58 -27.67
CA ASN A 680 9.73 36.63 -28.05
C ASN A 680 10.14 35.88 -29.33
N SER A 681 10.41 34.58 -29.21
CA SER A 681 10.86 33.73 -30.32
C SER A 681 9.79 33.49 -31.38
N LYS A 682 8.50 33.65 -31.04
CA LYS A 682 7.40 33.52 -32.01
C LYS A 682 7.32 34.75 -32.92
N THR A 683 7.35 35.94 -32.34
CA THR A 683 7.32 37.20 -33.11
C THR A 683 8.69 37.61 -33.64
N LYS A 684 9.76 36.96 -33.17
CA LYS A 684 11.16 37.28 -33.47
C LYS A 684 11.52 38.72 -33.14
N LYS A 685 11.10 39.20 -31.96
CA LYS A 685 11.38 40.56 -31.49
C LYS A 685 12.02 40.59 -30.11
N TYR A 686 12.84 41.60 -29.86
CA TYR A 686 13.33 41.99 -28.54
C TYR A 686 12.50 43.15 -27.99
N LEU A 687 12.24 43.15 -26.68
CA LEU A 687 11.68 44.30 -25.98
C LEU A 687 12.85 45.13 -25.44
N VAL A 688 12.88 46.41 -25.77
CA VAL A 688 13.85 47.37 -25.24
C VAL A 688 13.15 48.42 -24.38
N SER A 689 13.84 48.88 -23.35
CA SER A 689 13.53 50.10 -22.60
C SER A 689 14.59 51.13 -22.99
N ASP A 690 14.23 52.01 -23.91
CA ASP A 690 15.10 53.02 -24.50
C ASP A 690 15.00 54.32 -23.68
N PRO A 691 16.09 54.81 -23.05
CA PRO A 691 16.09 56.06 -22.30
C PRO A 691 15.69 57.31 -23.10
N ALA A 692 15.78 57.28 -24.43
CA ALA A 692 15.41 58.38 -25.32
C ALA A 692 13.96 58.29 -25.81
N LYS A 693 13.35 57.10 -25.84
CA LYS A 693 12.10 56.85 -26.59
C LYS A 693 11.01 56.05 -25.86
N GLY A 694 11.31 55.47 -24.71
CA GLY A 694 10.38 54.60 -24.00
C GLY A 694 10.54 53.12 -24.36
N LYS A 695 9.50 52.33 -24.13
CA LYS A 695 9.54 50.86 -24.33
C LYS A 695 8.89 50.46 -25.65
N TYR A 696 9.56 49.62 -26.42
CA TYR A 696 9.02 49.11 -27.68
C TYR A 696 9.69 47.80 -28.11
N TRP A 697 9.06 47.12 -29.06
CA TRP A 697 9.56 45.88 -29.65
C TRP A 697 10.35 46.13 -30.93
N VAL A 698 11.49 45.46 -31.08
CA VAL A 698 12.41 45.58 -32.21
C VAL A 698 12.64 44.21 -32.82
N ASP A 699 12.59 44.09 -34.14
CA ASP A 699 12.82 42.83 -34.83
C ASP A 699 14.25 42.32 -34.59
N TYR A 700 14.41 41.00 -34.45
CA TYR A 700 15.70 40.36 -34.18
C TYR A 700 16.77 40.79 -35.18
N ALA A 701 16.47 40.77 -36.48
CA ALA A 701 17.44 41.13 -37.51
C ALA A 701 17.92 42.58 -37.39
N VAL A 702 17.01 43.50 -37.04
CA VAL A 702 17.32 44.92 -36.87
C VAL A 702 18.18 45.14 -35.63
N PHE A 703 17.74 44.60 -34.49
CA PHE A 703 18.47 44.68 -33.24
C PHE A 703 19.85 44.03 -33.33
N GLU A 704 19.92 42.79 -33.82
CA GLU A 704 21.17 42.02 -33.87
C GLU A 704 22.16 42.62 -34.87
N LYS A 705 21.71 43.24 -35.97
CA LYS A 705 22.59 44.00 -36.88
C LYS A 705 23.29 45.15 -36.14
N ALA A 706 22.55 45.92 -35.34
CA ALA A 706 23.11 47.04 -34.58
C ALA A 706 23.98 46.57 -33.40
N TYR A 707 23.51 45.58 -32.64
CA TYR A 707 24.25 45.02 -31.49
C TYR A 707 25.57 44.37 -31.93
N ASN A 708 25.59 43.67 -33.07
CA ASN A 708 26.80 42.96 -33.53
C ASN A 708 27.97 43.87 -33.93
N LEU A 709 27.74 45.18 -34.06
CA LEU A 709 28.80 46.16 -34.37
C LEU A 709 29.84 46.23 -33.25
N THR A 710 29.38 46.28 -32.00
CA THR A 710 30.26 46.40 -30.82
C THR A 710 30.17 45.18 -29.91
N LYS A 711 29.04 44.46 -29.96
CA LYS A 711 28.63 43.45 -28.98
C LYS A 711 28.79 43.95 -27.54
N GLY A 712 28.64 45.26 -27.31
CA GLY A 712 28.73 45.84 -25.98
C GLY A 712 27.53 45.43 -25.15
N ALA A 713 27.77 44.76 -24.02
CA ALA A 713 26.71 44.30 -23.14
C ALA A 713 27.15 44.25 -21.67
N VAL A 714 26.29 44.78 -20.79
CA VAL A 714 26.45 44.76 -19.34
C VAL A 714 25.18 44.20 -18.72
N ILE A 715 25.29 43.17 -17.90
CA ILE A 715 24.14 42.56 -17.22
C ILE A 715 24.08 42.92 -15.75
N VAL A 716 22.87 42.90 -15.21
CA VAL A 716 22.62 42.96 -13.77
C VAL A 716 22.02 41.61 -13.32
N ARG A 717 22.50 41.06 -12.21
CA ARG A 717 22.17 39.70 -11.72
C ARG A 717 21.64 39.63 -10.30
#